data_AF-A0A9P3Q919-F1
#
_entry.id   AF-A0A9P3Q919-F1
#
_cell.length_a   1.000
_cell.length_b   1.000
_cell.length_c   1.000
_cell.angle_alpha   90.00
_cell.angle_beta   90.00
_cell.angle_gamma   90.00
#
_symmetry.space_group_name_H-M   'P 1'
#
loop_
_entity.id
_entity.type
_entity.pdbx_description
1 polymer ?
#
loop_
_entity_poly.entity_id
_entity_poly.type
_entity_poly.pdbx_seq_one_letter_code
_entity_poly.pdbx_strand_id
1 'polypeptide(L)'
;MTVRILVVGPAPAQAASRGGMATVMTLMAAHPDPRICITPVPTYIEGSFWYRRWVGVSGMVRATWLVLRGRADILHVHLAHGGSVVRKALPLAAARMVKVPTVVHAHSYDFSGWFDRLPALVQRLVRRALVADRWLVLGTRHVEEYAVRLGVSTDRIWVLNNAVAMPSHSVAQSDVERVHAVSLGRLGVRKGSYDLIDAVGRLDSSLRGRLQLTLAGDGEVDEVRAAVRAAGLSETIHVAGWLDPAARDSLLCSAHVFVLPSYDEGLPMALLEAMAYGLAPVTTLVGSIGEAITDRVNGLLIEPGDPAQIAAALTELLKDDTLRAELAQAARARAADFGLQRWYERLDQVWTDVQCVPTAEGGNLSAKERLSHSDVANWAAKYVTVRNVGRVFGRTAMATATEALWRRRLRQDPAMSVADHFATRGSTVLDVGASWGLFSYHLARRVGKSGQLFSFEPHPDNAPMLRKLDEALPHVHFSQAAVSDTVGTAQLLVPAQHNRQVTAQGSLSHGFDGQGVEVCTIDVPLLRLDEVLAPDLQVDFVKIDVEGHEMSVLRGGSEMFQRCRPTILIEIEQRHLSFPIAEVFGLIEEFGYHLFYVAESGLRPIAEFDVQRDQMDMVNSGEFHPFAMPKGYVHDFCAVRSPEMVAGFR
;
A
#
# COMPACT_ATOMS: atom_id res chain seq x y z
N MET A 1 -24.09 -15.76 26.04
CA MET A 1 -25.09 -14.99 25.27
C MET A 1 -24.76 -15.21 23.80
N THR A 2 -25.71 -15.65 22.97
CA THR A 2 -25.45 -15.92 21.55
C THR A 2 -25.41 -14.61 20.77
N VAL A 3 -24.34 -14.35 20.00
CA VAL A 3 -24.19 -13.17 19.14
C VAL A 3 -24.81 -13.45 17.77
N ARG A 4 -25.73 -12.60 17.31
CA ARG A 4 -26.42 -12.75 16.03
C ARG A 4 -25.81 -11.84 14.98
N ILE A 5 -25.25 -12.42 13.93
CA ILE A 5 -24.54 -11.70 12.87
C ILE A 5 -25.33 -11.84 11.57
N LEU A 6 -25.77 -10.70 11.04
CA LEU A 6 -26.45 -10.65 9.75
C LEU A 6 -25.41 -10.41 8.67
N VAL A 7 -25.17 -11.41 7.81
CA VAL A 7 -24.18 -11.33 6.74
C VAL A 7 -24.88 -11.07 5.41
N VAL A 8 -24.53 -9.97 4.72
CA VAL A 8 -25.19 -9.54 3.49
C VAL A 8 -24.21 -9.63 2.33
N GLY A 9 -24.45 -10.52 1.36
CA GLY A 9 -23.50 -10.84 0.28
C GLY A 9 -24.15 -11.56 -0.90
N PRO A 10 -23.38 -12.15 -1.84
CA PRO A 10 -23.92 -13.17 -2.74
C PRO A 10 -24.43 -14.38 -1.94
N ALA A 11 -25.19 -15.28 -2.56
CA ALA A 11 -25.49 -16.55 -1.90
C ALA A 11 -24.19 -17.34 -1.60
N PRO A 12 -24.17 -18.17 -0.55
CA PRO A 12 -23.10 -19.16 -0.34
C PRO A 12 -22.82 -19.97 -1.62
N ALA A 13 -21.60 -20.47 -1.76
CA ALA A 13 -21.15 -21.22 -2.92
C ALA A 13 -22.08 -22.41 -3.22
N GLN A 14 -22.64 -22.40 -4.42
CA GLN A 14 -23.51 -23.44 -4.98
C GLN A 14 -23.54 -23.30 -6.51
N ALA A 15 -24.19 -24.21 -7.23
CA ALA A 15 -24.20 -24.18 -8.70
C ALA A 15 -24.64 -22.82 -9.30
N ALA A 16 -25.54 -22.11 -8.59
CA ALA A 16 -26.06 -20.79 -8.95
C ALA A 16 -25.40 -19.61 -8.17
N SER A 17 -24.29 -19.83 -7.46
CA SER A 17 -23.52 -18.77 -6.81
C SER A 17 -22.05 -19.13 -6.77
N ARG A 18 -21.28 -18.49 -7.65
CA ARG A 18 -19.91 -18.87 -8.00
C ARG A 18 -18.91 -17.77 -7.62
N GLY A 19 -17.65 -18.16 -7.44
CA GLY A 19 -16.52 -17.25 -7.24
C GLY A 19 -16.17 -16.94 -5.78
N GLY A 20 -15.10 -16.17 -5.59
CA GLY A 20 -14.46 -15.99 -4.27
C GLY A 20 -15.37 -15.47 -3.16
N MET A 21 -16.22 -14.47 -3.42
CA MET A 21 -17.18 -13.99 -2.42
C MET A 21 -18.20 -15.04 -2.01
N ALA A 22 -18.62 -15.93 -2.93
CA ALA A 22 -19.53 -17.02 -2.59
C ALA A 22 -18.86 -18.05 -1.68
N THR A 23 -17.56 -18.33 -1.92
CA THR A 23 -16.73 -19.16 -1.02
C THR A 23 -16.60 -18.53 0.36
N VAL A 24 -16.30 -17.23 0.45
CA VAL A 24 -16.24 -16.51 1.74
C VAL A 24 -17.57 -16.59 2.49
N MET A 25 -18.70 -16.44 1.80
CA MET A 25 -20.04 -16.59 2.39
C MET A 25 -20.27 -18.01 2.95
N THR A 26 -19.79 -19.04 2.26
CA THR A 26 -19.84 -20.43 2.75
C THR A 26 -18.97 -20.62 3.99
N LEU A 27 -17.73 -20.09 3.98
CA LEU A 27 -16.82 -20.18 5.13
C LEU A 27 -17.40 -19.48 6.36
N MET A 28 -18.01 -18.30 6.20
CA MET A 28 -18.72 -17.63 7.28
C MET A 28 -19.91 -18.45 7.78
N ALA A 29 -20.75 -18.97 6.88
CA ALA A 29 -21.90 -19.77 7.29
C ALA A 29 -21.51 -21.04 8.06
N ALA A 30 -20.29 -21.55 7.83
CA ALA A 30 -19.71 -22.70 8.50
C ALA A 30 -18.89 -22.37 9.76
N HIS A 31 -19.05 -21.18 10.34
CA HIS A 31 -18.31 -20.75 11.53
C HIS A 31 -18.38 -21.79 12.67
N PRO A 32 -17.25 -22.20 13.28
CA PRO A 32 -17.23 -23.31 14.22
C PRO A 32 -17.77 -22.96 15.62
N ASP A 33 -17.75 -21.68 16.02
CA ASP A 33 -18.21 -21.27 17.37
C ASP A 33 -19.75 -21.29 17.48
N PRO A 34 -20.35 -22.17 18.32
CA PRO A 34 -21.80 -22.26 18.50
C PRO A 34 -22.42 -21.04 19.19
N ARG A 35 -21.61 -20.16 19.78
CA ARG A 35 -22.07 -18.90 20.38
C ARG A 35 -22.35 -17.83 19.33
N ILE A 36 -21.95 -18.04 18.08
CA ILE A 36 -22.14 -17.11 16.97
C ILE A 36 -23.21 -17.67 16.03
N CYS A 37 -24.30 -16.94 15.87
CA CYS A 37 -25.39 -17.29 14.97
C CYS A 37 -25.33 -16.41 13.72
N ILE A 38 -24.93 -16.98 12.59
CA ILE A 38 -24.81 -16.25 11.32
C ILE A 38 -26.07 -16.45 10.48
N THR A 39 -26.69 -15.33 10.08
CA THR A 39 -27.82 -15.32 9.16
C THR A 39 -27.36 -14.73 7.81
N PRO A 40 -27.09 -15.57 6.79
CA PRO A 40 -26.76 -15.07 5.46
C PRO A 40 -28.03 -14.53 4.77
N VAL A 41 -27.91 -13.35 4.17
CA VAL A 41 -28.93 -12.74 3.30
C VAL A 41 -28.33 -12.58 1.91
N PRO A 42 -28.73 -13.45 0.96
CA PRO A 42 -28.31 -13.35 -0.43
C PRO A 42 -28.85 -12.09 -1.11
N THR A 43 -27.99 -11.48 -1.92
CA THR A 43 -28.26 -10.23 -2.65
C THR A 43 -27.86 -10.33 -4.12
N TYR A 44 -27.33 -11.50 -4.47
CA TYR A 44 -26.94 -11.92 -5.80
C TYR A 44 -26.99 -13.45 -5.85
N ILE A 45 -27.66 -13.97 -6.85
CA ILE A 45 -27.68 -15.37 -7.27
C ILE A 45 -27.65 -15.33 -8.79
N GLU A 46 -26.92 -16.23 -9.42
CA GLU A 46 -26.88 -16.37 -10.87
C GLU A 46 -28.22 -16.89 -11.41
N GLY A 47 -28.65 -16.37 -12.55
CA GLY A 47 -29.98 -16.65 -13.11
C GLY A 47 -30.40 -15.61 -14.13
N SER A 48 -31.68 -15.59 -14.51
CA SER A 48 -32.19 -14.61 -15.48
C SER A 48 -32.06 -13.17 -14.97
N PHE A 49 -32.00 -12.19 -15.87
CA PHE A 49 -31.89 -10.77 -15.51
C PHE A 49 -32.91 -10.34 -14.43
N TRP A 50 -34.18 -10.74 -14.60
CA TRP A 50 -35.27 -10.44 -13.67
C TRP A 50 -35.08 -11.12 -12.32
N TYR A 51 -34.68 -12.39 -12.30
CA TYR A 51 -34.42 -13.11 -11.06
C TYR A 51 -33.29 -12.46 -10.25
N ARG A 52 -32.18 -12.09 -10.91
CA ARG A 52 -31.05 -11.38 -10.25
C ARG A 52 -31.45 -10.03 -9.67
N ARG A 53 -32.41 -9.32 -10.28
CA ARG A 53 -32.96 -8.07 -9.75
C ARG A 53 -33.91 -8.30 -8.58
N TRP A 54 -34.81 -9.26 -8.69
CA TRP A 54 -35.68 -9.63 -7.59
C TRP A 54 -34.89 -10.05 -6.35
N VAL A 55 -33.91 -10.97 -6.47
CA VAL A 55 -33.03 -11.38 -5.35
C VAL A 55 -32.29 -10.20 -4.75
N GLY A 56 -31.74 -9.31 -5.61
CA GLY A 56 -31.04 -8.12 -5.14
C GLY A 56 -31.91 -7.19 -4.31
N VAL A 57 -33.14 -6.91 -4.78
CA VAL A 57 -34.09 -6.02 -4.08
C VAL A 57 -34.66 -6.69 -2.84
N SER A 58 -35.16 -7.93 -2.95
CA SER A 58 -35.76 -8.65 -1.83
C SER A 58 -34.75 -8.92 -0.70
N GLY A 59 -33.50 -9.23 -1.06
CA GLY A 59 -32.39 -9.35 -0.11
C GLY A 59 -32.10 -8.05 0.64
N MET A 60 -32.10 -6.91 -0.06
CA MET A 60 -31.90 -5.60 0.59
C MET A 60 -33.05 -5.25 1.54
N VAL A 61 -34.29 -5.45 1.10
CA VAL A 61 -35.48 -5.21 1.94
C VAL A 61 -35.47 -6.11 3.17
N ARG A 62 -35.17 -7.41 3.00
CA ARG A 62 -35.08 -8.37 4.09
C ARG A 62 -33.98 -8.01 5.08
N ALA A 63 -32.77 -7.69 4.62
CA ALA A 63 -31.67 -7.29 5.48
C ALA A 63 -32.03 -6.05 6.31
N THR A 64 -32.59 -5.03 5.65
CA THR A 64 -33.05 -3.79 6.28
C THR A 64 -34.11 -4.08 7.35
N TRP A 65 -35.12 -4.90 7.02
CA TRP A 65 -36.18 -5.27 7.96
C TRP A 65 -35.64 -6.03 9.18
N LEU A 66 -34.72 -6.97 8.99
CA LEU A 66 -34.11 -7.74 10.09
C LEU A 66 -33.34 -6.82 11.05
N VAL A 67 -32.57 -5.88 10.51
CA VAL A 67 -31.83 -4.88 11.30
C VAL A 67 -32.80 -4.00 12.09
N LEU A 68 -33.81 -3.42 11.44
CA LEU A 68 -34.80 -2.55 12.11
C LEU A 68 -35.63 -3.26 13.19
N ARG A 69 -35.76 -4.59 13.11
CA ARG A 69 -36.48 -5.42 14.10
C ARG A 69 -35.58 -5.96 15.23
N GLY A 70 -34.33 -5.51 15.32
CA GLY A 70 -33.40 -5.96 16.36
C GLY A 70 -33.06 -7.45 16.26
N ARG A 71 -33.10 -8.02 15.04
CA ARG A 71 -32.77 -9.43 14.76
C ARG A 71 -31.29 -9.65 14.45
N ALA A 72 -30.48 -8.60 14.54
CA ALA A 72 -29.04 -8.63 14.33
C ALA A 72 -28.34 -7.83 15.44
N ASP A 73 -27.29 -8.39 16.01
CA ASP A 73 -26.38 -7.70 16.94
C ASP A 73 -25.22 -7.04 16.18
N ILE A 74 -24.87 -7.57 15.00
CA ILE A 74 -23.88 -7.00 14.06
C ILE A 74 -24.40 -7.16 12.63
N LEU A 75 -24.22 -6.15 11.79
CA LEU A 75 -24.42 -6.22 10.35
C LEU A 75 -23.06 -6.31 9.63
N HIS A 76 -22.75 -7.45 9.00
CA HIS A 76 -21.55 -7.64 8.19
C HIS A 76 -21.91 -7.62 6.70
N VAL A 77 -21.34 -6.71 5.92
CA VAL A 77 -21.68 -6.50 4.50
C VAL A 77 -20.48 -6.80 3.60
N HIS A 78 -20.63 -7.76 2.69
CA HIS A 78 -19.67 -7.98 1.61
C HIS A 78 -19.90 -6.96 0.48
N LEU A 79 -18.85 -6.24 0.11
CA LEU A 79 -18.91 -5.15 -0.84
C LEU A 79 -18.00 -5.42 -2.03
N ALA A 80 -18.57 -5.20 -3.22
CA ALA A 80 -17.82 -5.02 -4.47
C ALA A 80 -17.99 -3.55 -4.92
N HIS A 81 -17.33 -3.12 -5.99
CA HIS A 81 -17.54 -1.79 -6.54
C HIS A 81 -18.84 -1.68 -7.36
N GLY A 82 -19.16 -0.48 -7.86
CA GLY A 82 -20.28 -0.24 -8.76
C GLY A 82 -21.65 -0.38 -8.11
N GLY A 83 -22.58 -1.07 -8.79
CA GLY A 83 -23.96 -1.22 -8.32
C GLY A 83 -24.11 -1.92 -6.96
N SER A 84 -23.07 -2.60 -6.47
CA SER A 84 -23.07 -3.18 -5.11
C SER A 84 -23.16 -2.10 -4.03
N VAL A 85 -22.47 -0.97 -4.23
CA VAL A 85 -22.49 0.18 -3.31
C VAL A 85 -23.91 0.70 -3.08
N VAL A 86 -24.66 0.92 -4.16
CA VAL A 86 -26.03 1.44 -4.10
C VAL A 86 -26.95 0.47 -3.36
N ARG A 87 -26.83 -0.84 -3.65
CA ARG A 87 -27.64 -1.85 -2.99
C ARG A 87 -27.40 -1.84 -1.48
N LYS A 88 -26.12 -1.89 -1.06
CA LYS A 88 -25.75 -2.02 0.35
C LYS A 88 -25.97 -0.76 1.21
N ALA A 89 -26.20 0.40 0.58
CA ALA A 89 -26.51 1.64 1.28
C ALA A 89 -27.74 1.54 2.20
N LEU A 90 -28.78 0.82 1.76
CA LEU A 90 -30.06 0.73 2.48
C LEU A 90 -29.93 0.01 3.84
N PRO A 91 -29.40 -1.24 3.93
CA PRO A 91 -29.22 -1.90 5.22
C PRO A 91 -28.19 -1.20 6.12
N LEU A 92 -27.15 -0.58 5.55
CA LEU A 92 -26.18 0.22 6.32
C LEU A 92 -26.83 1.45 6.97
N ALA A 93 -27.68 2.16 6.22
CA ALA A 93 -28.44 3.28 6.77
C ALA A 93 -29.39 2.84 7.90
N ALA A 94 -30.08 1.70 7.73
CA ALA A 94 -30.93 1.13 8.77
C ALA A 94 -30.14 0.77 10.03
N ALA A 95 -28.98 0.13 9.90
CA ALA A 95 -28.14 -0.21 11.04
C ALA A 95 -27.72 1.04 11.82
N ARG A 96 -27.35 2.12 11.11
CA ARG A 96 -27.04 3.41 11.74
C ARG A 96 -28.22 4.01 12.50
N MET A 97 -29.44 3.93 11.96
CA MET A 97 -30.65 4.46 12.62
C MET A 97 -30.94 3.75 13.94
N VAL A 98 -30.74 2.44 14.01
CA VAL A 98 -30.99 1.62 15.22
C VAL A 98 -29.71 1.32 16.01
N LYS A 99 -28.59 1.96 15.70
CA LYS A 99 -27.28 1.80 16.36
C LYS A 99 -26.78 0.35 16.41
N VAL A 100 -27.05 -0.44 15.37
CA VAL A 100 -26.45 -1.78 15.20
C VAL A 100 -25.05 -1.60 14.61
N PRO A 101 -23.99 -2.15 15.24
CA PRO A 101 -22.63 -2.11 14.72
C PRO A 101 -22.50 -2.72 13.32
N THR A 102 -21.64 -2.13 12.50
CA THR A 102 -21.49 -2.44 11.08
C THR A 102 -20.05 -2.77 10.70
N VAL A 103 -19.89 -3.87 9.96
CA VAL A 103 -18.63 -4.27 9.31
C VAL A 103 -18.85 -4.28 7.80
N VAL A 104 -18.00 -3.59 7.04
CA VAL A 104 -18.00 -3.67 5.57
C VAL A 104 -16.73 -4.34 5.09
N HIS A 105 -16.87 -5.50 4.44
CA HIS A 105 -15.76 -6.27 3.92
C HIS A 105 -15.66 -6.11 2.42
N ALA A 106 -14.58 -5.50 1.95
CA ALA A 106 -14.38 -5.13 0.57
C ALA A 106 -13.61 -6.21 -0.21
N HIS A 107 -14.16 -6.61 -1.35
CA HIS A 107 -13.67 -7.71 -2.21
C HIS A 107 -13.33 -7.25 -3.64
N SER A 108 -13.22 -5.94 -3.85
CA SER A 108 -13.02 -5.37 -5.19
C SER A 108 -11.56 -5.45 -5.62
N TYR A 109 -11.32 -5.88 -6.86
CA TYR A 109 -9.98 -5.82 -7.47
C TYR A 109 -9.59 -4.39 -7.89
N ASP A 110 -10.56 -3.56 -8.30
CA ASP A 110 -10.32 -2.17 -8.75
C ASP A 110 -11.33 -1.22 -8.09
N PHE A 111 -11.33 -1.13 -6.75
CA PHE A 111 -12.19 -0.13 -6.09
C PHE A 111 -11.69 1.29 -6.36
N SER A 112 -10.37 1.44 -6.36
CA SER A 112 -9.66 2.69 -6.53
C SER A 112 -9.96 3.33 -7.88
N GLY A 113 -9.65 2.66 -8.99
CA GLY A 113 -9.91 3.14 -10.33
C GLY A 113 -11.40 3.28 -10.62
N TRP A 114 -12.27 2.43 -10.08
CA TRP A 114 -13.72 2.65 -10.14
C TRP A 114 -14.13 3.96 -9.45
N PHE A 115 -13.73 4.17 -8.20
CA PHE A 115 -14.13 5.33 -7.40
C PHE A 115 -13.59 6.64 -7.99
N ASP A 116 -12.34 6.64 -8.44
CA ASP A 116 -11.66 7.81 -8.96
C ASP A 116 -12.25 8.28 -10.30
N ARG A 117 -12.81 7.36 -11.10
CA ARG A 117 -13.57 7.68 -12.33
C ARG A 117 -14.96 8.27 -12.08
N LEU A 118 -15.50 8.19 -10.86
CA LEU A 118 -16.83 8.73 -10.55
C LEU A 118 -16.81 10.27 -10.46
N PRO A 119 -17.88 10.96 -10.91
CA PRO A 119 -18.03 12.38 -10.66
C PRO A 119 -17.98 12.67 -9.15
N ALA A 120 -17.39 13.81 -8.76
CA ALA A 120 -17.18 14.13 -7.35
C ALA A 120 -18.46 14.17 -6.49
N LEU A 121 -19.60 14.51 -7.09
CA LEU A 121 -20.91 14.41 -6.41
C LEU A 121 -21.26 12.96 -6.07
N VAL A 122 -21.03 12.03 -7.00
CA VAL A 122 -21.27 10.60 -6.81
C VAL A 122 -20.28 10.04 -5.78
N GLN A 123 -19.01 10.44 -5.81
CA GLN A 123 -18.05 10.07 -4.77
C GLN A 123 -18.52 10.46 -3.36
N ARG A 124 -19.06 11.67 -3.18
CA ARG A 124 -19.65 12.08 -1.88
C ARG A 124 -20.83 11.21 -1.47
N LEU A 125 -21.68 10.83 -2.42
CA LEU A 125 -22.81 9.93 -2.16
C LEU A 125 -22.32 8.54 -1.74
N VAL A 126 -21.30 8.00 -2.42
CA VAL A 126 -20.67 6.72 -2.07
C VAL A 126 -20.11 6.76 -0.64
N ARG A 127 -19.37 7.80 -0.26
CA ARG A 127 -18.85 7.97 1.11
C ARG A 127 -19.95 7.98 2.16
N ARG A 128 -21.05 8.70 1.89
CA ARG A 128 -22.22 8.77 2.79
C ARG A 128 -22.97 7.44 2.87
N ALA A 129 -23.02 6.69 1.77
CA ALA A 129 -23.70 5.40 1.69
C ALA A 129 -22.95 4.27 2.38
N LEU A 130 -21.62 4.38 2.51
CA LEU A 130 -20.75 3.31 3.01
C LEU A 130 -20.15 3.64 4.38
N VAL A 131 -20.84 4.42 5.21
CA VAL A 131 -20.37 4.65 6.58
C VAL A 131 -20.53 3.36 7.39
N ALA A 132 -19.42 2.86 7.93
CA ALA A 132 -19.38 1.66 8.76
C ALA A 132 -18.46 1.86 9.98
N ASP A 133 -18.66 1.04 11.01
CA ASP A 133 -17.85 1.06 12.23
C ASP A 133 -16.47 0.45 11.97
N ARG A 134 -16.44 -0.66 11.21
CA ARG A 134 -15.21 -1.28 10.70
C ARG A 134 -15.30 -1.62 9.23
N TRP A 135 -14.14 -1.60 8.60
CA TRP A 135 -13.89 -2.04 7.24
C TRP A 135 -12.89 -3.18 7.26
N LEU A 136 -13.11 -4.16 6.38
CA LEU A 136 -12.16 -5.23 6.12
C LEU A 136 -11.70 -5.15 4.68
N VAL A 137 -10.39 -5.29 4.47
CA VAL A 137 -9.77 -5.36 3.15
C VAL A 137 -8.89 -6.61 3.06
N LEU A 138 -8.61 -7.06 1.83
CA LEU A 138 -7.91 -8.32 1.57
C LEU A 138 -6.40 -8.25 1.73
N GLY A 139 -5.85 -7.05 1.94
CA GLY A 139 -4.43 -6.81 2.15
C GLY A 139 -4.13 -5.39 2.64
N THR A 140 -2.96 -5.24 3.25
CA THR A 140 -2.29 -4.04 3.76
C THR A 140 -2.27 -2.91 2.75
N ARG A 141 -1.93 -3.17 1.48
CA ARG A 141 -1.94 -2.15 0.40
C ARG A 141 -3.31 -1.49 0.24
N HIS A 142 -4.39 -2.25 0.43
CA HIS A 142 -5.75 -1.71 0.31
C HIS A 142 -6.19 -0.86 1.51
N VAL A 143 -5.48 -0.90 2.64
CA VAL A 143 -5.82 -0.13 3.85
C VAL A 143 -5.79 1.37 3.55
N GLU A 144 -4.67 1.87 3.03
CA GLU A 144 -4.54 3.29 2.69
C GLU A 144 -5.44 3.66 1.50
N GLU A 145 -5.52 2.80 0.48
CA GLU A 145 -6.35 3.04 -0.70
C GLU A 145 -7.82 3.27 -0.36
N TYR A 146 -8.38 2.42 0.51
CA TYR A 146 -9.76 2.53 0.95
C TYR A 146 -9.94 3.69 1.94
N ALA A 147 -8.99 3.90 2.86
CA ALA A 147 -9.04 4.99 3.83
C ALA A 147 -9.16 6.34 3.14
N VAL A 148 -8.30 6.61 2.16
CA VAL A 148 -8.30 7.85 1.37
C VAL A 148 -9.60 8.04 0.61
N ARG A 149 -10.07 7.00 -0.09
CA ARG A 149 -11.24 7.12 -0.98
C ARG A 149 -12.54 7.20 -0.21
N LEU A 150 -12.68 6.45 0.87
CA LEU A 150 -13.86 6.50 1.72
C LEU A 150 -13.85 7.69 2.70
N GLY A 151 -12.68 8.28 2.96
CA GLY A 151 -12.52 9.32 3.98
C GLY A 151 -12.73 8.77 5.39
N VAL A 152 -12.29 7.53 5.63
CA VAL A 152 -12.31 6.89 6.95
C VAL A 152 -10.88 6.69 7.45
N SER A 153 -10.71 6.65 8.76
CA SER A 153 -9.39 6.46 9.36
C SER A 153 -8.89 5.02 9.19
N THR A 154 -7.57 4.84 9.06
CA THR A 154 -6.95 3.52 8.87
C THR A 154 -7.15 2.58 10.05
N ASP A 155 -7.33 3.08 11.28
CA ASP A 155 -7.67 2.25 12.46
C ASP A 155 -9.05 1.58 12.33
N ARG A 156 -9.92 2.09 11.46
CA ARG A 156 -11.20 1.47 11.13
C ARG A 156 -11.10 0.44 10.02
N ILE A 157 -9.97 0.33 9.33
CA ILE A 157 -9.77 -0.61 8.24
C ILE A 157 -8.79 -1.69 8.68
N TRP A 158 -9.27 -2.92 8.81
CA TRP A 158 -8.45 -4.05 9.19
C TRP A 158 -8.20 -4.95 7.99
N VAL A 159 -7.04 -5.59 7.98
CA VAL A 159 -6.74 -6.63 7.00
C VAL A 159 -7.37 -7.93 7.47
N LEU A 160 -8.20 -8.52 6.62
CA LEU A 160 -8.67 -9.89 6.72
C LEU A 160 -8.42 -10.54 5.37
N ASN A 161 -7.29 -11.24 5.26
CA ASN A 161 -6.94 -11.95 4.05
C ASN A 161 -7.99 -13.01 3.72
N ASN A 162 -8.06 -13.35 2.43
CA ASN A 162 -8.72 -14.58 2.01
C ASN A 162 -8.05 -15.80 2.66
N ALA A 163 -8.84 -16.84 2.90
CA ALA A 163 -8.41 -18.02 3.63
C ALA A 163 -8.54 -19.29 2.82
N VAL A 164 -7.76 -20.29 3.19
CA VAL A 164 -7.70 -21.58 2.49
C VAL A 164 -7.75 -22.74 3.49
N ALA A 165 -8.39 -23.83 3.07
CA ALA A 165 -8.34 -25.10 3.78
C ALA A 165 -7.06 -25.85 3.39
N MET A 166 -6.30 -26.34 4.38
CA MET A 166 -5.10 -27.12 4.11
C MET A 166 -5.47 -28.58 3.81
N PRO A 167 -5.20 -29.11 2.61
CA PRO A 167 -5.42 -30.51 2.31
C PRO A 167 -4.42 -31.39 3.07
N SER A 168 -4.81 -32.62 3.43
CA SER A 168 -3.95 -33.56 4.18
C SER A 168 -2.73 -34.01 3.39
N HIS A 169 -2.81 -33.98 2.06
CA HIS A 169 -1.74 -34.39 1.15
C HIS A 169 -1.25 -33.18 0.34
N SER A 170 0.03 -33.22 -0.06
CA SER A 170 0.63 -32.31 -1.03
C SER A 170 0.92 -33.07 -2.32
N VAL A 171 0.96 -32.36 -3.45
CA VAL A 171 1.36 -32.94 -4.73
C VAL A 171 2.84 -33.30 -4.70
N ALA A 172 3.17 -34.49 -5.22
CA ALA A 172 4.55 -34.90 -5.43
C ALA A 172 5.12 -34.16 -6.66
N GLN A 173 6.29 -33.54 -6.49
CA GLN A 173 6.89 -32.69 -7.53
C GLN A 173 7.99 -33.38 -8.34
N SER A 174 8.49 -34.53 -7.90
CA SER A 174 9.59 -35.28 -8.52
C SER A 174 9.11 -36.40 -9.44
N ASP A 175 10.00 -36.85 -10.33
CA ASP A 175 9.82 -38.02 -11.21
C ASP A 175 8.60 -37.90 -12.16
N VAL A 176 8.30 -36.67 -12.57
CA VAL A 176 7.14 -36.35 -13.39
C VAL A 176 7.53 -36.34 -14.87
N GLU A 177 6.98 -37.26 -15.66
CA GLU A 177 7.22 -37.32 -17.11
C GLU A 177 6.67 -36.07 -17.83
N ARG A 178 5.48 -35.61 -17.41
CA ARG A 178 4.80 -34.44 -17.96
C ARG A 178 4.27 -33.52 -16.86
N VAL A 179 4.75 -32.28 -16.85
CA VAL A 179 4.36 -31.27 -15.86
C VAL A 179 2.98 -30.71 -16.23
N HIS A 180 2.02 -30.93 -15.32
CA HIS A 180 0.69 -30.34 -15.41
C HIS A 180 0.66 -28.97 -14.73
N ALA A 181 0.51 -27.91 -15.52
CA ALA A 181 0.26 -26.55 -15.06
C ALA A 181 -1.24 -26.22 -15.10
N VAL A 182 -1.71 -25.38 -14.17
CA VAL A 182 -3.12 -24.98 -14.09
C VAL A 182 -3.27 -23.49 -13.87
N SER A 183 -4.31 -22.92 -14.47
CA SER A 183 -4.77 -21.55 -14.24
C SER A 183 -6.25 -21.59 -13.88
N LEU A 184 -6.59 -21.13 -12.68
CA LEU A 184 -7.95 -21.14 -12.16
C LEU A 184 -8.48 -19.71 -11.98
N GLY A 185 -9.60 -19.40 -12.64
CA GLY A 185 -10.26 -18.10 -12.53
C GLY A 185 -10.98 -17.72 -13.81
N ARG A 186 -11.73 -16.61 -13.76
CA ARG A 186 -12.49 -16.11 -14.91
C ARG A 186 -11.59 -15.92 -16.14
N LEU A 187 -11.82 -16.69 -17.18
CA LEU A 187 -11.09 -16.64 -18.44
C LEU A 187 -11.35 -15.32 -19.18
N GLY A 188 -10.26 -14.75 -19.70
CA GLY A 188 -10.25 -13.52 -20.49
C GLY A 188 -9.02 -12.65 -20.21
N VAL A 189 -9.02 -11.44 -20.78
CA VAL A 189 -7.86 -10.52 -20.77
C VAL A 189 -7.34 -10.23 -19.36
N ARG A 190 -8.23 -9.88 -18.40
CA ARG A 190 -7.81 -9.48 -17.05
C ARG A 190 -7.02 -10.55 -16.29
N LYS A 191 -7.28 -11.84 -16.56
CA LYS A 191 -6.56 -12.97 -15.93
C LYS A 191 -5.37 -13.46 -16.78
N GLY A 192 -5.06 -12.78 -17.88
CA GLY A 192 -3.97 -13.13 -18.79
C GLY A 192 -4.17 -14.46 -19.51
N SER A 193 -5.42 -14.86 -19.79
CA SER A 193 -5.68 -16.14 -20.48
C SER A 193 -5.04 -16.18 -21.88
N TYR A 194 -5.01 -15.04 -22.58
CA TYR A 194 -4.39 -14.92 -23.90
C TYR A 194 -2.85 -14.82 -23.81
N ASP A 195 -2.34 -14.18 -22.76
CA ASP A 195 -0.90 -14.11 -22.49
C ASP A 195 -0.32 -15.51 -22.22
N LEU A 196 -1.08 -16.38 -21.55
CA LEU A 196 -0.71 -17.79 -21.37
C LEU A 196 -0.65 -18.55 -22.70
N ILE A 197 -1.57 -18.29 -23.63
CA ILE A 197 -1.58 -18.94 -24.95
C ILE A 197 -0.34 -18.51 -25.74
N ASP A 198 -0.03 -17.22 -25.77
CA ASP A 198 1.18 -16.70 -26.42
C ASP A 198 2.46 -17.28 -25.77
N ALA A 199 2.53 -17.26 -24.44
CA ALA A 199 3.67 -17.78 -23.70
C ALA A 199 3.95 -19.25 -23.99
N VAL A 200 2.92 -20.10 -24.02
CA VAL A 200 3.07 -21.51 -24.39
C VAL A 200 3.48 -21.64 -25.86
N GLY A 201 2.98 -20.78 -26.75
CA GLY A 201 3.39 -20.73 -28.16
C GLY A 201 4.89 -20.43 -28.36
N ARG A 202 5.51 -19.71 -27.42
CA ARG A 202 6.94 -19.36 -27.42
C ARG A 202 7.85 -20.48 -26.91
N LEU A 203 7.30 -21.53 -26.29
CA LEU A 203 8.10 -22.66 -25.80
C LEU A 203 8.57 -23.55 -26.96
N ASP A 204 9.80 -24.04 -26.86
CA ASP A 204 10.34 -25.04 -27.79
C ASP A 204 9.47 -26.31 -27.81
N SER A 205 9.48 -27.03 -28.94
CA SER A 205 8.64 -28.22 -29.13
C SER A 205 8.88 -29.31 -28.07
N SER A 206 10.13 -29.47 -27.59
CA SER A 206 10.47 -30.41 -26.53
C SER A 206 9.82 -30.04 -25.19
N LEU A 207 9.87 -28.77 -24.81
CA LEU A 207 9.24 -28.27 -23.58
C LEU A 207 7.71 -28.30 -23.68
N ARG A 208 7.14 -27.94 -24.84
CA ARG A 208 5.69 -28.07 -25.09
C ARG A 208 5.21 -29.52 -24.97
N GLY A 209 6.01 -30.48 -25.40
CA GLY A 209 5.73 -31.90 -25.22
C GLY A 209 5.68 -32.33 -23.74
N ARG A 210 6.50 -31.70 -22.89
CA ARG A 210 6.56 -31.93 -21.44
C ARG A 210 5.51 -31.15 -20.64
N LEU A 211 4.79 -30.21 -21.26
CA LEU A 211 3.77 -29.39 -20.60
C LEU A 211 2.37 -29.91 -20.92
N GLN A 212 1.51 -29.87 -19.91
CA GLN A 212 0.05 -29.86 -20.07
C GLN A 212 -0.48 -28.66 -19.28
N LEU A 213 -1.20 -27.74 -19.91
CA LEU A 213 -1.79 -26.57 -19.26
C LEU A 213 -3.31 -26.72 -19.24
N THR A 214 -3.94 -26.60 -18.08
CA THR A 214 -5.41 -26.53 -17.97
C THR A 214 -5.87 -25.15 -17.54
N LEU A 215 -6.74 -24.54 -18.36
CA LEU A 215 -7.41 -23.28 -18.09
C LEU A 215 -8.85 -23.58 -17.63
N ALA A 216 -9.20 -23.19 -16.41
CA ALA A 216 -10.53 -23.45 -15.84
C ALA A 216 -11.15 -22.21 -15.18
N GLY A 217 -12.42 -21.97 -15.47
CA GLY A 217 -13.22 -20.86 -14.96
C GLY A 217 -14.41 -20.51 -15.86
N ASP A 218 -15.12 -19.45 -15.48
CA ASP A 218 -16.17 -18.82 -16.29
C ASP A 218 -15.57 -17.76 -17.24
N GLY A 219 -16.40 -16.97 -17.94
CA GLY A 219 -15.93 -15.88 -18.80
C GLY A 219 -15.87 -16.27 -20.28
N GLU A 220 -14.78 -15.90 -20.96
CA GLU A 220 -14.57 -16.03 -22.41
C GLU A 220 -14.14 -17.46 -22.80
N VAL A 221 -14.86 -18.47 -22.29
CA VAL A 221 -14.46 -19.88 -22.41
C VAL A 221 -14.35 -20.32 -23.87
N ASP A 222 -15.31 -19.98 -24.71
CA ASP A 222 -15.35 -20.42 -26.10
C ASP A 222 -14.35 -19.65 -26.96
N GLU A 223 -14.15 -18.37 -26.68
CA GLU A 223 -13.17 -17.50 -27.33
C GLU A 223 -11.74 -17.93 -26.99
N VAL A 224 -11.44 -18.23 -25.73
CA VAL A 224 -10.14 -18.77 -25.30
C VAL A 224 -9.90 -20.14 -25.94
N ARG A 225 -10.92 -21.01 -26.01
CA ARG A 225 -10.81 -22.30 -26.70
C ARG A 225 -10.55 -22.12 -28.20
N ALA A 226 -11.16 -21.13 -28.84
CA ALA A 226 -10.90 -20.80 -30.24
C ALA A 226 -9.47 -20.26 -30.45
N ALA A 227 -8.98 -19.40 -29.55
CA ALA A 227 -7.61 -18.89 -29.60
C ALA A 227 -6.55 -20.00 -29.45
N VAL A 228 -6.77 -20.96 -28.54
CA VAL A 228 -5.90 -22.15 -28.41
C VAL A 228 -5.83 -22.94 -29.71
N ARG A 229 -6.97 -23.17 -30.36
CA ARG A 229 -7.02 -23.87 -31.66
C ARG A 229 -6.30 -23.09 -32.75
N ALA A 230 -6.50 -21.79 -32.82
CA ALA A 230 -5.86 -20.92 -33.81
C ALA A 230 -4.34 -20.88 -33.64
N ALA A 231 -3.83 -20.97 -32.40
CA ALA A 231 -2.41 -21.05 -32.09
C ALA A 231 -1.80 -22.45 -32.34
N GLY A 232 -2.61 -23.46 -32.68
CA GLY A 232 -2.13 -24.84 -32.85
C GLY A 232 -1.69 -25.51 -31.54
N LEU A 233 -2.25 -25.10 -30.41
CA LEU A 233 -1.81 -25.54 -29.07
C LEU A 233 -2.79 -26.50 -28.38
N SER A 234 -3.74 -27.08 -29.12
CA SER A 234 -4.78 -27.97 -28.56
C SER A 234 -4.24 -29.23 -27.86
N GLU A 235 -3.03 -29.69 -28.22
CA GLU A 235 -2.36 -30.84 -27.60
C GLU A 235 -1.65 -30.50 -26.28
N THR A 236 -1.47 -29.20 -26.00
CA THR A 236 -0.77 -28.69 -24.81
C THR A 236 -1.73 -27.97 -23.88
N ILE A 237 -2.72 -27.22 -24.39
CA ILE A 237 -3.64 -26.41 -23.59
C ILE A 237 -5.05 -26.98 -23.65
N HIS A 238 -5.59 -27.35 -22.48
CA HIS A 238 -6.97 -27.77 -22.29
C HIS A 238 -7.81 -26.66 -21.64
N VAL A 239 -8.91 -26.26 -22.28
CA VAL A 239 -9.86 -25.27 -21.75
C VAL A 239 -11.08 -25.99 -21.18
N ALA A 240 -11.03 -26.26 -19.86
CA ALA A 240 -12.05 -27.04 -19.14
C ALA A 240 -13.35 -26.25 -18.90
N GLY A 241 -13.28 -24.92 -18.86
CA GLY A 241 -14.40 -24.09 -18.43
C GLY A 241 -14.64 -24.19 -16.92
N TRP A 242 -15.89 -24.02 -16.47
CA TRP A 242 -16.21 -24.01 -15.05
C TRP A 242 -16.11 -25.41 -14.43
N LEU A 243 -15.34 -25.54 -13.35
CA LEU A 243 -15.24 -26.76 -12.54
C LEU A 243 -16.01 -26.59 -11.23
N ASP A 244 -16.68 -27.65 -10.79
CA ASP A 244 -17.20 -27.71 -9.43
C ASP A 244 -16.07 -27.92 -8.40
N PRO A 245 -16.32 -27.77 -7.09
CA PRO A 245 -15.28 -27.90 -6.08
C PRO A 245 -14.55 -29.25 -6.12
N ALA A 246 -15.24 -30.36 -6.36
CA ALA A 246 -14.61 -31.69 -6.36
C ALA A 246 -13.70 -31.88 -7.58
N ALA A 247 -14.14 -31.43 -8.77
CA ALA A 247 -13.33 -31.45 -9.97
C ALA A 247 -12.13 -30.49 -9.89
N ARG A 248 -12.32 -29.31 -9.30
CA ARG A 248 -11.22 -28.37 -9.00
C ARG A 248 -10.20 -28.99 -8.06
N ASP A 249 -10.64 -29.60 -6.96
CA ASP A 249 -9.76 -30.20 -5.97
C ASP A 249 -8.99 -31.38 -6.55
N SER A 250 -9.63 -32.17 -7.41
CA SER A 250 -8.98 -33.26 -8.16
C SER A 250 -7.91 -32.72 -9.11
N LEU A 251 -8.21 -31.62 -9.82
CA LEU A 251 -7.26 -30.96 -10.72
C LEU A 251 -6.05 -30.38 -9.95
N LEU A 252 -6.29 -29.73 -8.82
CA LEU A 252 -5.20 -29.23 -7.96
C LEU A 252 -4.37 -30.37 -7.38
N CYS A 253 -4.99 -31.51 -7.05
CA CYS A 253 -4.28 -32.68 -6.51
C CYS A 253 -3.35 -33.36 -7.54
N SER A 254 -3.56 -33.15 -8.84
CA SER A 254 -2.73 -33.73 -9.91
C SER A 254 -1.81 -32.73 -10.62
N ALA A 255 -1.86 -31.45 -10.23
CA ALA A 255 -1.12 -30.38 -10.89
C ALA A 255 0.13 -29.97 -10.11
N HIS A 256 1.14 -29.50 -10.82
CA HIS A 256 2.48 -29.22 -10.31
C HIS A 256 2.77 -27.72 -10.23
N VAL A 257 2.27 -26.97 -11.21
CA VAL A 257 2.51 -25.53 -11.37
C VAL A 257 1.17 -24.80 -11.42
N PHE A 258 1.07 -23.67 -10.71
CA PHE A 258 -0.06 -22.76 -10.82
C PHE A 258 0.37 -21.48 -11.51
N VAL A 259 -0.32 -21.08 -12.57
CA VAL A 259 0.04 -19.88 -13.35
C VAL A 259 -1.12 -18.90 -13.35
N LEU A 260 -0.88 -17.67 -12.91
CA LEU A 260 -1.89 -16.61 -12.85
C LEU A 260 -1.27 -15.25 -13.22
N PRO A 261 -1.16 -14.92 -14.52
CA PRO A 261 -0.61 -13.67 -15.02
C PRO A 261 -1.68 -12.56 -15.05
N SER A 262 -2.31 -12.32 -13.90
CA SER A 262 -3.41 -11.35 -13.81
C SER A 262 -2.93 -9.91 -13.86
N TYR A 263 -3.72 -9.04 -14.51
CA TYR A 263 -3.52 -7.58 -14.51
C TYR A 263 -4.04 -6.91 -13.24
N ASP A 264 -5.08 -7.46 -12.62
CA ASP A 264 -5.68 -6.93 -11.39
C ASP A 264 -6.25 -8.04 -10.50
N GLU A 265 -5.94 -7.96 -9.20
CA GLU A 265 -6.45 -8.86 -8.16
C GLU A 265 -6.67 -8.13 -6.83
N GLY A 266 -7.47 -8.73 -5.94
CA GLY A 266 -7.40 -8.46 -4.50
C GLY A 266 -6.33 -9.36 -3.88
N LEU A 267 -6.76 -10.42 -3.21
CA LEU A 267 -5.92 -11.59 -2.91
C LEU A 267 -6.57 -12.82 -3.55
N PRO A 268 -5.98 -13.48 -4.55
CA PRO A 268 -6.64 -14.57 -5.26
C PRO A 268 -6.84 -15.82 -4.39
N MET A 269 -8.08 -16.25 -4.20
CA MET A 269 -8.38 -17.54 -3.54
C MET A 269 -7.71 -18.71 -4.26
N ALA A 270 -7.73 -18.72 -5.60
CA ALA A 270 -7.12 -19.77 -6.41
C ALA A 270 -5.61 -19.92 -6.20
N LEU A 271 -4.91 -18.81 -5.95
CA LEU A 271 -3.49 -18.83 -5.61
C LEU A 271 -3.29 -19.53 -4.26
N LEU A 272 -4.04 -19.13 -3.24
CA LEU A 272 -3.95 -19.76 -1.91
C LEU A 272 -4.32 -21.25 -1.97
N GLU A 273 -5.35 -21.62 -2.72
CA GLU A 273 -5.75 -23.00 -2.98
C GLU A 273 -4.61 -23.80 -3.62
N ALA A 274 -4.00 -23.29 -4.69
CA ALA A 274 -2.86 -23.94 -5.33
C ALA A 274 -1.65 -24.09 -4.40
N MET A 275 -1.29 -23.03 -3.66
CA MET A 275 -0.23 -23.07 -2.67
C MET A 275 -0.53 -24.12 -1.59
N ALA A 276 -1.78 -24.21 -1.11
CA ALA A 276 -2.17 -25.20 -0.11
C ALA A 276 -1.99 -26.65 -0.60
N TYR A 277 -2.24 -26.94 -1.88
CA TYR A 277 -1.93 -28.25 -2.49
C TYR A 277 -0.43 -28.48 -2.74
N GLY A 278 0.40 -27.44 -2.63
CA GLY A 278 1.84 -27.52 -2.90
C GLY A 278 2.16 -27.49 -4.38
N LEU A 279 1.51 -26.59 -5.13
CA LEU A 279 1.90 -26.25 -6.50
C LEU A 279 2.92 -25.10 -6.47
N ALA A 280 3.88 -25.11 -7.40
CA ALA A 280 4.80 -24.00 -7.62
C ALA A 280 4.07 -22.83 -8.32
N PRO A 281 3.93 -21.64 -7.69
CA PRO A 281 3.22 -20.52 -8.28
C PRO A 281 4.09 -19.72 -9.27
N VAL A 282 3.49 -19.30 -10.39
CA VAL A 282 3.99 -18.28 -11.32
C VAL A 282 2.92 -17.20 -11.44
N THR A 283 3.16 -16.00 -10.94
CA THR A 283 2.11 -14.97 -10.83
C THR A 283 2.68 -13.56 -10.83
N THR A 284 1.82 -12.55 -10.80
CA THR A 284 2.19 -11.14 -10.85
C THR A 284 2.17 -10.50 -9.46
N LEU A 285 2.77 -9.32 -9.28
CA LEU A 285 2.78 -8.61 -7.98
C LEU A 285 1.57 -7.68 -7.77
N VAL A 286 0.49 -7.85 -8.56
CA VAL A 286 -0.68 -6.96 -8.52
C VAL A 286 -1.54 -7.19 -7.28
N GLY A 287 -2.25 -6.14 -6.85
CA GLY A 287 -3.10 -6.21 -5.67
C GLY A 287 -2.34 -6.60 -4.41
N SER A 288 -2.86 -7.60 -3.70
CA SER A 288 -2.31 -8.15 -2.45
C SER A 288 -1.57 -9.47 -2.65
N ILE A 289 -1.20 -9.86 -3.88
CA ILE A 289 -0.45 -11.12 -4.12
C ILE A 289 0.87 -11.15 -3.35
N GLY A 290 1.54 -10.00 -3.20
CA GLY A 290 2.79 -9.88 -2.44
C GLY A 290 2.66 -10.19 -0.94
N GLU A 291 1.45 -10.37 -0.40
CA GLU A 291 1.26 -10.90 0.96
C GLU A 291 1.44 -12.41 1.04
N ALA A 292 1.18 -13.11 -0.07
CA ALA A 292 1.31 -14.56 -0.18
C ALA A 292 2.60 -15.00 -0.86
N ILE A 293 3.10 -14.21 -1.82
CA ILE A 293 4.25 -14.60 -2.67
C ILE A 293 5.44 -13.66 -2.46
N THR A 294 6.61 -14.26 -2.31
CA THR A 294 7.93 -13.63 -2.35
C THR A 294 8.71 -14.28 -3.49
N ASP A 295 9.20 -13.46 -4.42
CA ASP A 295 9.87 -13.95 -5.62
C ASP A 295 11.05 -14.86 -5.28
N ARG A 296 11.21 -15.93 -6.06
CA ARG A 296 12.27 -16.94 -5.93
C ARG A 296 12.31 -17.69 -4.60
N VAL A 297 11.41 -17.39 -3.66
CA VAL A 297 11.32 -18.06 -2.36
C VAL A 297 10.17 -19.06 -2.34
N ASN A 298 8.98 -18.64 -2.76
CA ASN A 298 7.77 -19.48 -2.73
C ASN A 298 6.88 -19.33 -3.97
N GLY A 299 7.44 -18.75 -5.02
CA GLY A 299 6.85 -18.59 -6.35
C GLY A 299 7.78 -17.77 -7.23
N LEU A 300 7.47 -17.72 -8.52
CA LEU A 300 8.15 -16.85 -9.49
C LEU A 300 7.24 -15.67 -9.82
N LEU A 301 7.75 -14.46 -9.67
CA LEU A 301 7.06 -13.24 -10.07
C LEU A 301 7.34 -12.90 -11.53
N ILE A 302 6.31 -12.45 -12.23
CA ILE A 302 6.34 -12.00 -13.62
C ILE A 302 5.57 -10.68 -13.77
N GLU A 303 5.85 -9.95 -14.85
CA GLU A 303 5.09 -8.74 -15.18
C GLU A 303 3.77 -9.06 -15.91
N PRO A 304 2.67 -8.35 -15.59
CA PRO A 304 1.41 -8.46 -16.35
C PRO A 304 1.61 -8.08 -17.82
N GLY A 305 1.06 -8.89 -18.72
CA GLY A 305 1.16 -8.63 -20.17
C GLY A 305 2.53 -8.90 -20.77
N ASP A 306 3.39 -9.67 -20.09
CA ASP A 306 4.67 -10.15 -20.64
C ASP A 306 4.66 -11.68 -20.84
N PRO A 307 4.22 -12.18 -22.02
CA PRO A 307 4.29 -13.59 -22.35
C PRO A 307 5.71 -14.16 -22.42
N ALA A 308 6.76 -13.34 -22.59
CA ALA A 308 8.14 -13.83 -22.58
C ALA A 308 8.55 -14.26 -21.16
N GLN A 309 8.20 -13.48 -20.15
CA GLN A 309 8.46 -13.82 -18.76
C GLN A 309 7.66 -15.05 -18.30
N ILE A 310 6.40 -15.17 -18.72
CA ILE A 310 5.61 -16.39 -18.47
C ILE A 310 6.32 -17.62 -19.07
N ALA A 311 6.78 -17.52 -20.32
CA ALA A 311 7.48 -18.62 -20.99
C ALA A 311 8.83 -18.96 -20.33
N ALA A 312 9.58 -17.96 -19.86
CA ALA A 312 10.83 -18.14 -19.15
C ALA A 312 10.61 -18.85 -17.80
N ALA A 313 9.64 -18.39 -17.00
CA ALA A 313 9.29 -19.03 -15.73
C ALA A 313 8.82 -20.47 -15.92
N LEU A 314 7.96 -20.72 -16.93
CA LEU A 314 7.56 -22.09 -17.28
C LEU A 314 8.76 -22.93 -17.72
N THR A 315 9.67 -22.39 -18.51
CA THR A 315 10.88 -23.10 -18.95
C THR A 315 11.74 -23.53 -17.77
N GLU A 316 11.92 -22.65 -16.78
CA GLU A 316 12.68 -22.93 -15.58
C GLU A 316 12.04 -24.09 -14.79
N LEU A 317 10.75 -23.99 -14.50
CA LEU A 317 10.01 -25.02 -13.76
C LEU A 317 9.83 -26.33 -14.53
N LEU A 318 9.91 -26.32 -15.87
CA LEU A 318 9.86 -27.53 -16.69
C LEU A 318 11.22 -28.26 -16.76
N LYS A 319 12.32 -27.54 -16.57
CA LYS A 319 13.69 -28.07 -16.65
C LYS A 319 14.24 -28.48 -15.29
N ASP A 320 13.86 -27.78 -14.24
CA ASP A 320 14.39 -27.98 -12.89
C ASP A 320 13.31 -28.50 -11.94
N ASP A 321 13.32 -29.81 -11.73
CA ASP A 321 12.40 -30.49 -10.81
C ASP A 321 12.70 -30.14 -9.35
N THR A 322 13.96 -29.83 -9.02
CA THR A 322 14.39 -29.46 -7.67
C THR A 322 13.85 -28.10 -7.31
N LEU A 323 14.06 -27.09 -8.14
CA LEU A 323 13.51 -25.75 -7.95
C LEU A 323 11.99 -25.79 -7.84
N ARG A 324 11.32 -26.55 -8.73
CA ARG A 324 9.86 -26.69 -8.70
C ARG A 324 9.38 -27.28 -7.36
N ALA A 325 10.08 -28.29 -6.85
CA ALA A 325 9.78 -28.90 -5.55
C ALA A 325 10.02 -27.95 -4.37
N GLU A 326 11.11 -27.20 -4.39
CA GLU A 326 11.45 -26.21 -3.35
C GLU A 326 10.40 -25.10 -3.27
N LEU A 327 10.05 -24.49 -4.42
CA LEU A 327 9.03 -23.44 -4.48
C LEU A 327 7.65 -23.96 -4.06
N ALA A 328 7.26 -25.16 -4.49
CA ALA A 328 6.02 -25.82 -4.09
C ALA A 328 5.93 -26.06 -2.57
N GLN A 329 7.02 -26.54 -1.96
CA GLN A 329 7.09 -26.78 -0.52
C GLN A 329 7.00 -25.46 0.26
N ALA A 330 7.76 -24.44 -0.15
CA ALA A 330 7.73 -23.12 0.45
C ALA A 330 6.36 -22.43 0.30
N ALA A 331 5.73 -22.58 -0.86
CA ALA A 331 4.37 -22.09 -1.12
C ALA A 331 3.36 -22.71 -0.16
N ARG A 332 3.41 -24.04 0.04
CA ARG A 332 2.54 -24.74 0.98
C ARG A 332 2.76 -24.33 2.42
N ALA A 333 4.02 -24.16 2.83
CA ALA A 333 4.35 -23.66 4.16
C ALA A 333 3.76 -22.26 4.37
N ARG A 334 3.88 -21.37 3.39
CA ARG A 334 3.29 -20.03 3.43
C ARG A 334 1.76 -20.04 3.44
N ALA A 335 1.12 -20.94 2.70
CA ALA A 335 -0.34 -21.06 2.67
C ALA A 335 -0.95 -21.32 4.05
N ALA A 336 -0.22 -21.97 4.96
CA ALA A 336 -0.68 -22.22 6.33
C ALA A 336 -0.96 -20.94 7.14
N ASP A 337 -0.30 -19.82 6.81
CA ASP A 337 -0.58 -18.51 7.42
C ASP A 337 -1.98 -17.99 7.07
N PHE A 338 -2.54 -18.47 5.95
CA PHE A 338 -3.89 -18.16 5.46
C PHE A 338 -4.91 -19.25 5.84
N GLY A 339 -4.57 -20.13 6.78
CA GLY A 339 -5.44 -21.22 7.21
C GLY A 339 -6.76 -20.75 7.85
N LEU A 340 -7.83 -21.54 7.67
CA LEU A 340 -9.17 -21.23 8.18
C LEU A 340 -9.23 -20.90 9.67
N GLN A 341 -8.46 -21.57 10.52
CA GLN A 341 -8.48 -21.33 11.96
C GLN A 341 -8.10 -19.89 12.30
N ARG A 342 -6.96 -19.41 11.77
CA ARG A 342 -6.50 -18.02 11.97
C ARG A 342 -7.50 -17.01 11.42
N TRP A 343 -8.14 -17.36 10.30
CA TRP A 343 -9.17 -16.52 9.69
C TRP A 343 -10.41 -16.37 10.59
N TYR A 344 -10.90 -17.46 11.19
CA TYR A 344 -12.00 -17.42 12.16
C TYR A 344 -11.62 -16.62 13.41
N GLU A 345 -10.43 -16.84 13.98
CA GLU A 345 -9.93 -16.08 15.13
C GLU A 345 -9.89 -14.57 14.84
N ARG A 346 -9.43 -14.18 13.65
CA ARG A 346 -9.40 -12.77 13.22
C ARG A 346 -10.80 -12.20 13.02
N LEU A 347 -11.73 -13.00 12.50
CA LEU A 347 -13.12 -12.59 12.31
C LEU A 347 -13.84 -12.39 13.65
N ASP A 348 -13.60 -13.26 14.63
CA ASP A 348 -14.11 -13.15 16.00
C ASP A 348 -13.59 -11.87 16.68
N GLN A 349 -12.31 -11.54 16.49
CA GLN A 349 -11.73 -10.28 16.99
C GLN A 349 -12.44 -9.06 16.41
N VAL A 350 -12.71 -9.05 15.11
CA VAL A 350 -13.43 -7.95 14.44
C VAL A 350 -14.83 -7.79 15.01
N TRP A 351 -15.56 -8.90 15.17
CA TRP A 351 -16.92 -8.88 15.68
C TRP A 351 -16.99 -8.46 17.16
N THR A 352 -16.02 -8.87 17.96
CA THR A 352 -15.91 -8.45 19.36
C THR A 352 -15.58 -6.96 19.46
N ASP A 353 -14.62 -6.46 18.67
CA ASP A 353 -14.20 -5.06 18.69
C ASP A 353 -15.36 -4.10 18.38
N VAL A 354 -16.18 -4.40 17.36
CA VAL A 354 -17.32 -3.54 17.01
C VAL A 354 -18.44 -3.53 18.05
N GLN A 355 -18.51 -4.54 18.91
CA GLN A 355 -19.45 -4.56 20.04
C GLN A 355 -18.96 -3.73 21.23
N CYS A 356 -17.66 -3.53 21.37
CA CYS A 356 -17.05 -2.84 22.51
C CYS A 356 -16.98 -1.31 22.39
N VAL A 357 -17.36 -0.71 21.27
CA VAL A 357 -17.31 0.75 21.07
C VAL A 357 -18.45 1.46 21.82
N PRO A 358 -18.19 2.25 22.88
CA PRO A 358 -19.24 3.02 23.56
C PRO A 358 -19.69 4.18 22.68
N THR A 359 -21.00 4.41 22.60
CA THR A 359 -21.58 5.60 21.98
C THR A 359 -21.13 6.86 22.72
N ALA A 360 -20.18 7.61 22.18
CA ALA A 360 -19.75 8.88 22.76
C ALA A 360 -20.90 9.91 22.74
N GLU A 361 -21.38 10.28 23.93
CA GLU A 361 -22.28 11.40 24.17
C GLU A 361 -21.55 12.74 23.96
N GLY A 362 -22.32 13.76 23.54
CA GLY A 362 -21.81 15.04 23.07
C GLY A 362 -21.21 15.94 24.15
N GLY A 363 -20.10 16.59 23.79
CA GLY A 363 -19.55 17.75 24.50
C GLY A 363 -19.50 18.96 23.58
N ASN A 364 -20.29 19.98 23.90
CA ASN A 364 -20.30 21.29 23.24
C ASN A 364 -19.05 22.11 23.63
N LEU A 365 -18.35 22.68 22.65
CA LEU A 365 -17.44 23.80 22.85
C LEU A 365 -17.77 24.92 21.86
N SER A 366 -17.78 26.16 22.38
CA SER A 366 -18.46 27.33 21.80
C SER A 366 -17.80 27.90 20.53
N ALA A 367 -18.62 28.54 19.70
CA ALA A 367 -18.35 28.89 18.30
C ALA A 367 -17.50 30.17 18.06
N LYS A 368 -16.81 30.73 19.06
CA LYS A 368 -16.18 32.07 18.93
C LYS A 368 -14.67 32.13 18.75
N GLU A 369 -13.95 31.02 18.76
CA GLU A 369 -12.48 31.01 18.57
C GLU A 369 -12.01 30.43 17.23
N ARG A 370 -12.92 30.23 16.26
CA ARG A 370 -12.61 29.62 14.96
C ARG A 370 -12.53 30.64 13.83
N LEU A 371 -11.47 31.45 13.76
CA LEU A 371 -11.10 32.12 12.50
C LEU A 371 -9.58 32.10 12.24
N SER A 372 -9.24 31.66 11.01
CA SER A 372 -7.93 31.71 10.29
C SER A 372 -6.96 30.51 10.28
N HIS A 373 -7.45 29.27 10.43
CA HIS A 373 -6.70 28.04 10.05
C HIS A 373 -7.21 27.41 8.72
N SER A 374 -8.21 28.02 8.07
CA SER A 374 -9.00 27.35 7.03
C SER A 374 -8.35 27.27 5.66
N ASP A 375 -7.41 28.14 5.31
CA ASP A 375 -6.87 28.16 3.94
C ASP A 375 -5.69 27.19 3.76
N VAL A 376 -4.99 26.89 4.85
CA VAL A 376 -3.87 25.94 4.95
C VAL A 376 -4.34 24.52 5.33
N ALA A 377 -5.48 24.38 6.02
CA ALA A 377 -6.09 23.05 6.23
C ALA A 377 -6.87 22.54 5.01
N ASN A 378 -7.38 23.44 4.16
CA ASN A 378 -7.94 23.11 2.84
C ASN A 378 -6.87 22.65 1.82
N TRP A 379 -5.60 22.73 2.21
CA TRP A 379 -4.44 22.69 1.34
C TRP A 379 -3.77 21.32 1.31
N ALA A 380 -3.50 20.73 2.48
CA ALA A 380 -3.12 19.32 2.62
C ALA A 380 -4.24 18.37 2.14
N ALA A 381 -5.51 18.78 2.29
CA ALA A 381 -6.67 18.04 1.79
C ALA A 381 -6.84 18.05 0.26
N LYS A 382 -6.14 18.93 -0.47
CA LYS A 382 -6.33 19.08 -1.93
C LYS A 382 -5.54 18.07 -2.77
N TYR A 383 -4.46 17.48 -2.24
CA TYR A 383 -3.59 16.55 -2.97
C TYR A 383 -3.55 15.13 -2.42
N VAL A 384 -3.95 14.90 -1.16
CA VAL A 384 -4.48 13.60 -0.71
C VAL A 384 -6.00 13.60 -0.99
N THR A 385 -6.35 13.47 -2.27
CA THR A 385 -7.69 13.31 -2.87
C THR A 385 -8.89 14.00 -2.20
N VAL A 386 -8.93 15.34 -2.09
CA VAL A 386 -10.21 16.04 -1.83
C VAL A 386 -10.34 17.36 -2.58
N ARG A 387 -10.51 17.29 -3.91
CA ARG A 387 -10.87 18.48 -4.70
C ARG A 387 -12.32 18.95 -4.49
N ASN A 388 -13.13 18.31 -3.66
CA ASN A 388 -14.57 18.59 -3.67
C ASN A 388 -15.37 18.49 -2.36
N VAL A 389 -14.80 18.49 -1.14
CA VAL A 389 -15.64 18.40 0.09
C VAL A 389 -15.89 19.76 0.77
N GLY A 390 -15.14 20.81 0.42
CA GLY A 390 -15.23 22.13 1.05
C GLY A 390 -16.56 22.89 0.90
N ARG A 391 -17.58 22.31 0.24
CA ARG A 391 -18.86 22.98 -0.03
C ARG A 391 -20.03 22.54 0.87
N VAL A 392 -19.89 21.54 1.75
CA VAL A 392 -21.06 20.99 2.48
C VAL A 392 -20.93 20.87 4.01
N PHE A 393 -19.72 20.71 4.58
CA PHE A 393 -19.57 20.63 6.04
C PHE A 393 -18.52 21.63 6.51
N GLY A 394 -18.90 22.46 7.49
CA GLY A 394 -18.11 23.61 7.95
C GLY A 394 -16.62 23.28 8.11
N ARG A 395 -15.80 24.14 7.49
CA ARG A 395 -14.36 23.99 7.21
C ARG A 395 -13.47 23.60 8.41
N THR A 396 -13.94 23.75 9.65
CA THR A 396 -13.12 23.59 10.86
C THR A 396 -13.10 22.18 11.43
N ALA A 397 -14.15 21.37 11.26
CA ALA A 397 -14.25 20.03 11.85
C ALA A 397 -13.37 18.98 11.13
N MET A 398 -13.11 19.20 9.83
CA MET A 398 -12.29 18.31 9.00
C MET A 398 -10.78 18.56 9.22
N ALA A 399 -10.38 19.80 9.50
CA ALA A 399 -9.00 20.17 9.83
C ALA A 399 -8.50 19.43 11.09
N THR A 400 -9.35 19.31 12.11
CA THR A 400 -8.97 18.73 13.41
C THR A 400 -8.77 17.21 13.36
N ALA A 401 -9.53 16.48 12.53
CA ALA A 401 -9.43 15.02 12.44
C ALA A 401 -8.23 14.56 11.60
N THR A 402 -7.93 15.24 10.50
CA THR A 402 -6.71 15.00 9.69
C THR A 402 -5.46 15.38 10.48
N GLU A 403 -5.51 16.47 11.24
CA GLU A 403 -4.43 16.87 12.15
C GLU A 403 -4.22 15.87 13.29
N ALA A 404 -5.26 15.20 13.79
CA ALA A 404 -5.13 14.18 14.83
C ALA A 404 -4.50 12.87 14.33
N LEU A 405 -4.85 12.42 13.12
CA LEU A 405 -4.22 11.27 12.46
C LEU A 405 -2.76 11.55 12.08
N TRP A 406 -2.51 12.76 11.61
CA TRP A 406 -1.18 13.30 11.33
C TRP A 406 -0.31 13.34 12.60
N ARG A 407 -0.83 13.88 13.72
CA ARG A 407 -0.14 13.84 15.03
C ARG A 407 0.17 12.43 15.52
N ARG A 408 -0.56 11.40 15.08
CA ARG A 408 -0.36 10.00 15.53
C ARG A 408 0.72 9.27 14.71
N ARG A 409 0.82 9.53 13.40
CA ARG A 409 1.88 9.00 12.52
C ARG A 409 3.22 9.68 12.80
N LEU A 410 3.22 11.00 13.04
CA LEU A 410 4.42 11.78 13.37
C LEU A 410 5.04 11.43 14.73
N ARG A 411 4.24 10.96 15.70
CA ARG A 411 4.73 10.53 17.03
C ARG A 411 5.55 9.24 17.00
N GLN A 412 5.65 8.56 15.86
CA GLN A 412 6.33 7.28 15.73
C GLN A 412 7.59 7.36 14.85
N ASP A 413 7.88 8.53 14.27
CA ASP A 413 9.05 8.78 13.45
C ASP A 413 10.14 9.48 14.30
N PRO A 414 11.32 8.86 14.49
CA PRO A 414 12.41 9.44 15.26
C PRO A 414 12.88 10.81 14.74
N ALA A 415 12.96 11.00 13.42
CA ALA A 415 13.40 12.25 12.79
C ALA A 415 12.42 13.41 13.09
N MET A 416 11.13 13.11 13.09
CA MET A 416 10.09 14.08 13.47
C MET A 416 10.14 14.45 14.95
N SER A 417 10.56 13.52 15.80
CA SER A 417 10.76 13.80 17.24
C SER A 417 11.93 14.76 17.46
N VAL A 418 13.00 14.64 16.67
CA VAL A 418 14.13 15.61 16.65
C VAL A 418 13.62 16.99 16.22
N ALA A 419 12.88 17.08 15.11
CA ALA A 419 12.30 18.35 14.67
C ALA A 419 11.34 18.96 15.72
N ASP A 420 10.51 18.16 16.37
CA ASP A 420 9.60 18.62 17.42
C ASP A 420 10.33 19.21 18.63
N HIS A 421 11.52 18.69 18.95
CA HIS A 421 12.35 19.16 20.04
C HIS A 421 13.09 20.45 19.69
N PHE A 422 13.71 20.53 18.51
CA PHE A 422 14.62 21.63 18.17
C PHE A 422 14.00 22.76 17.34
N ALA A 423 13.00 22.49 16.48
CA ALA A 423 12.26 23.54 15.79
C ALA A 423 11.21 24.10 16.76
N THR A 424 11.44 25.30 17.28
CA THR A 424 10.56 25.92 18.30
C THR A 424 9.78 27.10 17.72
N ARG A 425 8.76 27.54 18.44
CA ARG A 425 7.91 28.64 17.96
C ARG A 425 8.73 29.93 17.85
N GLY A 426 8.68 30.58 16.70
CA GLY A 426 9.45 31.79 16.41
C GLY A 426 10.80 31.55 15.74
N SER A 427 11.23 30.29 15.59
CA SER A 427 12.51 29.98 14.99
C SER A 427 12.49 30.10 13.46
N THR A 428 13.65 30.36 12.88
CA THR A 428 13.89 30.28 11.43
C THR A 428 14.41 28.89 11.10
N VAL A 429 13.75 28.20 10.18
CA VAL A 429 14.08 26.81 9.85
C VAL A 429 14.17 26.58 8.35
N LEU A 430 15.00 25.63 7.94
CA LEU A 430 15.20 25.24 6.55
C LEU A 430 14.79 23.78 6.34
N ASP A 431 14.23 23.50 5.16
CA ASP A 431 13.95 22.15 4.65
C ASP A 431 14.57 21.99 3.26
N VAL A 432 15.73 21.34 3.19
CA VAL A 432 16.51 21.14 1.98
C VAL A 432 16.28 19.73 1.45
N GLY A 433 15.73 19.63 0.24
CA GLY A 433 15.20 18.36 -0.29
C GLY A 433 13.79 18.10 0.26
N ALA A 434 12.92 19.10 0.12
CA ALA A 434 11.61 19.07 0.76
C ALA A 434 10.65 18.02 0.15
N SER A 435 10.98 17.43 -1.01
CA SER A 435 10.20 16.40 -1.69
C SER A 435 8.71 16.79 -1.78
N TRP A 436 7.80 15.91 -1.37
CA TRP A 436 6.37 16.20 -1.31
C TRP A 436 5.95 17.15 -0.17
N GLY A 437 6.87 17.88 0.45
CA GLY A 437 6.67 18.97 1.42
C GLY A 437 5.95 18.59 2.72
N LEU A 438 5.93 17.31 3.08
CA LEU A 438 5.35 16.83 4.33
C LEU A 438 6.09 17.40 5.56
N PHE A 439 7.42 17.39 5.50
CA PHE A 439 8.30 17.92 6.55
C PHE A 439 8.19 19.45 6.64
N SER A 440 8.28 20.14 5.49
CA SER A 440 8.00 21.58 5.35
C SER A 440 6.69 22.01 6.02
N TYR A 441 5.59 21.30 5.76
CA TYR A 441 4.30 21.63 6.39
C TYR A 441 4.33 21.49 7.92
N HIS A 442 5.01 20.46 8.45
CA HIS A 442 5.18 20.27 9.89
C HIS A 442 5.99 21.40 10.52
N LEU A 443 7.15 21.70 9.94
CA LEU A 443 8.03 22.79 10.37
C LEU A 443 7.32 24.15 10.34
N ALA A 444 6.60 24.48 9.25
CA ALA A 444 5.84 25.74 9.11
C ALA A 444 4.84 25.95 10.25
N ARG A 445 4.20 24.87 10.72
CA ARG A 445 3.26 24.92 11.84
C ARG A 445 3.96 25.05 13.18
N ARG A 446 5.09 24.37 13.34
CA ARG A 446 5.86 24.34 14.58
C ARG A 446 6.46 25.69 14.90
N VAL A 447 7.08 26.34 13.90
CA VAL A 447 7.64 27.70 14.04
C VAL A 447 6.54 28.75 14.18
N GLY A 448 5.41 28.53 13.52
CA GLY A 448 4.27 29.44 13.54
C GLY A 448 4.58 30.80 12.90
N LYS A 449 3.59 31.70 12.92
CA LYS A 449 3.63 32.99 12.20
C LYS A 449 4.75 33.96 12.64
N SER A 450 5.36 33.70 13.79
CA SER A 450 6.47 34.51 14.33
C SER A 450 7.84 33.99 13.92
N GLY A 451 7.92 32.80 13.32
CA GLY A 451 9.16 32.22 12.77
C GLY A 451 9.17 32.30 11.25
N GLN A 452 10.09 31.59 10.61
CA GLN A 452 10.23 31.54 9.15
C GLN A 452 10.59 30.10 8.71
N LEU A 453 10.09 29.68 7.56
CA LEU A 453 10.48 28.43 6.89
C LEU A 453 11.00 28.74 5.49
N PHE A 454 12.17 28.19 5.15
CA PHE A 454 12.71 28.21 3.79
C PHE A 454 12.79 26.77 3.26
N SER A 455 12.07 26.46 2.19
CA SER A 455 12.01 25.12 1.60
C SER A 455 12.63 25.11 0.21
N PHE A 456 13.43 24.08 -0.07
CA PHE A 456 14.11 23.89 -1.34
C PHE A 456 13.78 22.51 -1.92
N GLU A 457 13.26 22.48 -3.15
CA GLU A 457 12.92 21.23 -3.85
C GLU A 457 13.09 21.40 -5.36
N PRO A 458 14.01 20.66 -6.01
CA PRO A 458 14.28 20.81 -7.43
C PRO A 458 13.20 20.22 -8.34
N HIS A 459 12.50 19.15 -7.93
CA HIS A 459 11.67 18.37 -8.84
C HIS A 459 10.38 19.11 -9.23
N PRO A 460 10.08 19.27 -10.54
CA PRO A 460 8.93 20.04 -11.01
C PRO A 460 7.57 19.46 -10.62
N ASP A 461 7.47 18.14 -10.42
CA ASP A 461 6.21 17.52 -9.94
C ASP A 461 5.94 17.75 -8.44
N ASN A 462 6.99 18.03 -7.66
CA ASN A 462 6.89 18.28 -6.22
C ASN A 462 6.61 19.78 -5.93
N ALA A 463 7.13 20.67 -6.79
CA ALA A 463 7.02 22.12 -6.69
C ALA A 463 5.58 22.71 -6.58
N PRO A 464 4.54 22.21 -7.27
CA PRO A 464 3.19 22.79 -7.22
C PRO A 464 2.60 22.75 -5.82
N MET A 465 3.03 21.80 -5.00
CA MET A 465 2.64 21.77 -3.62
C MET A 465 3.42 22.84 -2.86
N LEU A 466 4.75 22.83 -2.81
CA LEU A 466 5.50 23.81 -2.00
C LEU A 466 5.22 25.28 -2.36
N ARG A 467 5.04 25.62 -3.64
CA ARG A 467 4.62 26.98 -4.06
C ARG A 467 3.31 27.41 -3.43
N LYS A 468 2.34 26.50 -3.34
CA LYS A 468 1.07 26.82 -2.72
C LYS A 468 1.21 27.07 -1.22
N LEU A 469 2.28 26.59 -0.57
CA LEU A 469 2.47 26.69 0.89
C LEU A 469 2.96 28.08 1.19
N ASP A 470 3.97 28.49 0.44
CA ASP A 470 4.51 29.84 0.33
C ASP A 470 3.38 30.85 0.05
N GLU A 471 2.57 30.62 -1.00
CA GLU A 471 1.42 31.49 -1.32
C GLU A 471 0.39 31.60 -0.17
N ALA A 472 0.22 30.54 0.63
CA ALA A 472 -0.80 30.47 1.67
C ALA A 472 -0.31 30.97 3.04
N LEU A 473 1.00 30.96 3.28
CA LEU A 473 1.63 31.27 4.55
C LEU A 473 2.75 32.29 4.35
N PRO A 474 2.55 33.56 4.78
CA PRO A 474 3.55 34.62 4.59
C PRO A 474 4.92 34.38 5.24
N HIS A 475 5.02 33.37 6.11
CA HIS A 475 6.25 32.99 6.81
C HIS A 475 6.91 31.75 6.20
N VAL A 476 6.47 31.31 5.02
CA VAL A 476 7.05 30.20 4.27
C VAL A 476 7.57 30.75 2.94
N HIS A 477 8.79 30.37 2.57
CA HIS A 477 9.45 30.78 1.33
C HIS A 477 9.89 29.53 0.58
N PHE A 478 9.43 29.35 -0.66
CA PHE A 478 9.76 28.18 -1.46
C PHE A 478 10.64 28.53 -2.67
N SER A 479 11.74 27.79 -2.82
CA SER A 479 12.61 27.85 -4.00
C SER A 479 12.62 26.52 -4.75
N GLN A 480 12.21 26.53 -6.02
CA GLN A 480 12.32 25.35 -6.87
C GLN A 480 13.73 25.25 -7.47
N ALA A 481 14.67 24.79 -6.65
CA ALA A 481 16.05 24.57 -7.01
C ALA A 481 16.66 23.52 -6.09
N ALA A 482 17.71 22.86 -6.55
CA ALA A 482 18.55 22.06 -5.68
C ALA A 482 19.57 22.97 -5.00
N VAL A 483 19.82 22.70 -3.73
CA VAL A 483 20.87 23.38 -2.97
C VAL A 483 22.18 22.63 -3.22
N SER A 484 23.24 23.38 -3.54
CA SER A 484 24.56 22.84 -3.87
C SER A 484 25.65 23.82 -3.45
N ASP A 485 26.92 23.47 -3.67
CA ASP A 485 28.10 24.33 -3.48
C ASP A 485 28.42 25.18 -4.71
N THR A 486 27.62 25.06 -5.77
CA THR A 486 27.72 25.84 -7.00
C THR A 486 26.38 26.44 -7.40
N VAL A 487 26.41 27.50 -8.23
CA VAL A 487 25.22 28.09 -8.85
C VAL A 487 25.23 27.75 -10.34
N GLY A 488 24.08 27.39 -10.89
CA GLY A 488 23.96 27.00 -12.29
C GLY A 488 22.76 26.10 -12.55
N THR A 489 22.96 25.11 -13.42
CA THR A 489 21.97 24.08 -13.74
C THR A 489 22.65 22.73 -13.67
N ALA A 490 21.98 21.72 -13.12
CA ALA A 490 22.44 20.33 -13.12
C ALA A 490 21.32 19.37 -13.55
N GLN A 491 21.71 18.16 -13.93
CA GLN A 491 20.77 17.10 -14.26
C GLN A 491 20.41 16.30 -13.02
N LEU A 492 19.15 16.41 -12.60
CA LEU A 492 18.55 15.54 -11.59
C LEU A 492 18.22 14.19 -12.23
N LEU A 493 18.82 13.13 -11.72
CA LEU A 493 18.58 11.75 -12.16
C LEU A 493 17.40 11.20 -11.38
N VAL A 494 16.30 10.91 -12.07
CA VAL A 494 15.05 10.43 -11.46
C VAL A 494 14.77 9.02 -11.96
N PRO A 495 14.71 8.01 -11.08
CA PRO A 495 14.38 6.66 -11.49
C PRO A 495 12.95 6.61 -12.00
N ALA A 496 12.74 5.92 -13.11
CA ALA A 496 11.47 5.74 -13.79
C ALA A 496 11.07 4.27 -13.75
N GLN A 497 9.84 4.03 -13.33
CA GLN A 497 9.22 2.72 -13.34
C GLN A 497 7.95 2.82 -14.18
N HIS A 498 7.86 2.05 -15.28
CA HIS A 498 6.65 1.96 -16.12
C HIS A 498 6.09 3.33 -16.57
N ASN A 499 6.93 4.20 -17.16
CA ASN A 499 6.53 5.54 -17.63
C ASN A 499 6.03 6.51 -16.53
N ARG A 500 6.40 6.26 -15.26
CA ARG A 500 6.17 7.19 -14.13
C ARG A 500 7.46 7.41 -13.35
N GLN A 501 7.76 8.67 -13.05
CA GLN A 501 8.92 9.08 -12.26
C GLN A 501 8.70 8.73 -10.78
N VAL A 502 9.70 8.09 -10.16
CA VAL A 502 9.78 7.88 -8.71
C VAL A 502 10.45 9.11 -8.11
N THR A 503 9.67 10.19 -7.99
CA THR A 503 10.17 11.54 -7.70
C THR A 503 10.80 11.69 -6.30
N ALA A 504 10.60 10.70 -5.42
CA ALA A 504 11.15 10.66 -4.07
C ALA A 504 12.59 10.11 -4.00
N GLN A 505 13.17 9.67 -5.12
CA GLN A 505 14.53 9.11 -5.20
C GLN A 505 15.40 9.86 -6.23
N GLY A 506 15.11 11.14 -6.47
CA GLY A 506 15.89 11.96 -7.40
C GLY A 506 17.25 12.31 -6.82
N SER A 507 18.35 11.97 -7.50
CA SER A 507 19.71 12.27 -7.04
C SER A 507 20.47 13.15 -8.05
N LEU A 508 21.34 14.02 -7.55
CA LEU A 508 22.32 14.79 -8.35
C LEU A 508 23.69 14.10 -8.41
N SER A 509 23.93 13.08 -7.59
CA SER A 509 25.27 12.60 -7.25
C SER A 509 25.59 11.19 -7.78
N HIS A 510 24.60 10.31 -7.99
CA HIS A 510 24.85 8.95 -8.48
C HIS A 510 23.96 8.57 -9.69
N GLY A 511 24.54 7.83 -10.64
CA GLY A 511 23.79 7.14 -11.70
C GLY A 511 23.13 5.86 -11.18
N PHE A 512 22.04 5.41 -11.80
CA PHE A 512 21.40 4.11 -11.51
C PHE A 512 22.04 2.96 -12.33
N ASP A 513 23.32 3.12 -12.70
CA ASP A 513 24.01 2.21 -13.61
C ASP A 513 24.10 0.80 -13.01
N GLY A 514 23.68 -0.21 -13.78
CA GLY A 514 23.68 -1.61 -13.37
C GLY A 514 22.48 -2.05 -12.52
N GLN A 515 21.55 -1.15 -12.18
CA GLN A 515 20.34 -1.49 -11.39
C GLN A 515 19.12 -1.88 -12.23
N GLY A 516 19.21 -1.83 -13.56
CA GLY A 516 18.10 -2.21 -14.46
C GLY A 516 16.89 -1.28 -14.44
N VAL A 517 17.02 -0.07 -13.88
CA VAL A 517 15.97 0.96 -13.77
C VAL A 517 16.14 1.99 -14.89
N GLU A 518 15.05 2.33 -15.60
CA GLU A 518 15.09 3.46 -16.55
C GLU A 518 15.30 4.77 -15.79
N VAL A 519 16.15 5.68 -16.26
CA VAL A 519 16.42 6.96 -15.58
C VAL A 519 15.98 8.11 -16.46
N CYS A 520 15.15 8.99 -15.90
CA CYS A 520 14.79 10.27 -16.50
C CYS A 520 15.68 11.37 -15.94
N THR A 521 16.37 12.12 -16.80
CA THR A 521 17.10 13.33 -16.41
C THR A 521 16.24 14.57 -16.54
N ILE A 522 16.24 15.42 -15.52
CA ILE A 522 15.56 16.72 -15.51
C ILE A 522 16.60 17.81 -15.20
N ASP A 523 16.67 18.84 -16.05
CA ASP A 523 17.51 20.00 -15.76
C ASP A 523 16.88 20.84 -14.64
N VAL A 524 17.63 21.04 -13.55
CA VAL A 524 17.17 21.78 -12.37
C VAL A 524 18.16 22.88 -12.00
N PRO A 525 17.69 24.06 -11.54
CA PRO A 525 18.59 25.12 -11.07
C PRO A 525 19.34 24.70 -9.81
N LEU A 526 20.59 25.12 -9.70
CA LEU A 526 21.42 25.02 -8.50
C LEU A 526 21.56 26.37 -7.82
N LEU A 527 21.45 26.38 -6.49
CA LEU A 527 21.61 27.54 -5.64
C LEU A 527 22.51 27.23 -4.43
N ARG A 528 23.20 28.24 -3.91
CA ARG A 528 23.95 28.16 -2.65
C ARG A 528 23.16 28.81 -1.52
N LEU A 529 23.12 28.17 -0.35
CA LEU A 529 22.43 28.74 0.83
C LEU A 529 22.99 30.11 1.21
N ASP A 530 24.32 30.28 1.17
CA ASP A 530 24.98 31.54 1.52
C ASP A 530 24.64 32.69 0.54
N GLU A 531 24.15 32.40 -0.66
CA GLU A 531 23.74 33.42 -1.65
C GLU A 531 22.25 33.75 -1.61
N VAL A 532 21.40 32.77 -1.29
CA VAL A 532 19.93 32.94 -1.33
C VAL A 532 19.33 33.42 -0.01
N LEU A 533 20.03 33.21 1.10
CA LEU A 533 19.61 33.68 2.42
C LEU A 533 20.23 35.04 2.71
N ALA A 534 19.50 35.90 3.42
CA ALA A 534 20.06 37.19 3.82
C ALA A 534 21.28 36.97 4.75
N PRO A 535 22.38 37.73 4.57
CA PRO A 535 23.61 37.52 5.35
C PRO A 535 23.44 37.64 6.86
N ASP A 536 22.45 38.42 7.31
CA ASP A 536 22.09 38.65 8.71
C ASP A 536 20.96 37.74 9.23
N LEU A 537 20.42 36.87 8.37
CA LEU A 537 19.38 35.92 8.78
C LEU A 537 19.96 34.89 9.76
N GLN A 538 19.38 34.85 10.96
CA GLN A 538 19.65 33.81 11.95
C GLN A 538 18.80 32.58 11.63
N VAL A 539 19.47 31.43 11.48
CA VAL A 539 18.84 30.11 11.27
C VAL A 539 19.02 29.27 12.52
N ASP A 540 17.96 28.59 12.96
CA ASP A 540 17.94 27.83 14.21
C ASP A 540 17.90 26.31 13.99
N PHE A 541 17.31 25.84 12.89
CA PHE A 541 17.19 24.42 12.55
C PHE A 541 17.23 24.19 11.03
N VAL A 542 17.92 23.14 10.59
CA VAL A 542 17.99 22.77 9.17
C VAL A 542 17.72 21.27 9.04
N LYS A 543 16.78 20.89 8.17
CA LYS A 543 16.60 19.52 7.70
C LYS A 543 17.26 19.38 6.32
N ILE A 544 18.07 18.34 6.13
CA ILE A 544 18.76 18.04 4.87
C ILE A 544 18.51 16.59 4.50
N ASP A 545 17.97 16.36 3.30
CA ASP A 545 17.62 15.05 2.78
C ASP A 545 17.68 15.13 1.26
N VAL A 546 18.86 14.88 0.69
CA VAL A 546 19.18 15.20 -0.71
C VAL A 546 19.86 14.04 -1.44
N GLU A 547 19.73 12.83 -0.90
CA GLU A 547 20.08 11.56 -1.53
C GLU A 547 21.49 11.54 -2.15
N GLY A 548 22.51 11.81 -1.33
CA GLY A 548 23.93 11.77 -1.70
C GLY A 548 24.53 13.12 -2.08
N HIS A 549 23.79 14.22 -1.94
CA HIS A 549 24.28 15.59 -2.21
C HIS A 549 24.57 16.40 -0.94
N GLU A 550 24.65 15.75 0.22
CA GLU A 550 24.73 16.38 1.54
C GLU A 550 25.99 17.23 1.70
N MET A 551 27.14 16.72 1.26
CA MET A 551 28.44 17.42 1.29
C MET A 551 28.38 18.76 0.55
N SER A 552 27.76 18.79 -0.64
CA SER A 552 27.60 20.01 -1.43
C SER A 552 26.64 21.00 -0.78
N VAL A 553 25.55 20.53 -0.17
CA VAL A 553 24.65 21.40 0.62
C VAL A 553 25.40 22.06 1.78
N LEU A 554 26.19 21.28 2.54
CA LEU A 554 26.97 21.78 3.68
C LEU A 554 28.02 22.81 3.24
N ARG A 555 28.73 22.57 2.14
CA ARG A 555 29.70 23.52 1.57
C ARG A 555 29.04 24.79 1.02
N GLY A 556 27.89 24.64 0.36
CA GLY A 556 27.12 25.76 -0.18
C GLY A 556 26.51 26.70 0.86
N GLY A 557 26.43 26.25 2.11
CA GLY A 557 25.97 27.05 3.26
C GLY A 557 27.02 27.20 4.37
N SER A 558 28.30 27.01 4.07
CA SER A 558 29.37 26.96 5.08
C SER A 558 29.42 28.20 5.97
N GLU A 559 29.20 29.40 5.43
CA GLU A 559 29.20 30.63 6.23
C GLU A 559 27.98 30.67 7.16
N MET A 560 26.80 30.29 6.67
CA MET A 560 25.58 30.18 7.46
C MET A 560 25.70 29.14 8.59
N PHE A 561 26.22 27.94 8.32
CA PHE A 561 26.38 26.90 9.35
C PHE A 561 27.37 27.31 10.44
N GLN A 562 28.50 27.93 10.07
CA GLN A 562 29.49 28.39 11.04
C GLN A 562 29.00 29.59 11.87
N ARG A 563 28.27 30.52 11.24
CA ARG A 563 27.75 31.73 11.89
C ARG A 563 26.54 31.44 12.77
N CYS A 564 25.49 30.86 12.19
CA CYS A 564 24.20 30.69 12.85
C CYS A 564 24.23 29.51 13.83
N ARG A 565 25.05 28.49 13.53
CA ARG A 565 25.15 27.23 14.27
C ARG A 565 23.78 26.58 14.57
N PRO A 566 22.87 26.44 13.57
CA PRO A 566 21.57 25.80 13.75
C PRO A 566 21.70 24.32 14.11
N THR A 567 20.73 23.73 14.81
CA THR A 567 20.66 22.27 14.88
C THR A 567 20.43 21.70 13.47
N ILE A 568 21.19 20.68 13.09
CA ILE A 568 21.09 20.02 11.78
C ILE A 568 20.48 18.64 11.98
N LEU A 569 19.39 18.34 11.28
CA LEU A 569 18.89 17.00 11.07
C LEU A 569 19.20 16.63 9.62
N ILE A 570 20.01 15.60 9.40
CA ILE A 570 20.52 15.24 8.09
C ILE A 570 20.41 13.73 7.86
N GLU A 571 19.84 13.35 6.72
CA GLU A 571 19.82 11.98 6.25
C GLU A 571 21.10 11.71 5.45
N ILE A 572 21.85 10.67 5.81
CA ILE A 572 23.11 10.32 5.13
C ILE A 572 23.22 8.80 5.00
N GLU A 573 23.32 8.31 3.76
CA GLU A 573 23.52 6.89 3.49
C GLU A 573 24.82 6.65 2.72
N GLN A 574 25.68 5.75 3.22
CA GLN A 574 26.95 5.44 2.57
C GLN A 574 26.77 4.94 1.13
N ARG A 575 25.67 4.25 0.83
CA ARG A 575 25.35 3.76 -0.52
C ARG A 575 25.07 4.87 -1.54
N HIS A 576 24.73 6.08 -1.09
CA HIS A 576 24.51 7.24 -1.97
C HIS A 576 25.79 8.09 -2.15
N LEU A 577 26.84 7.82 -1.36
CA LEU A 577 28.10 8.54 -1.39
C LEU A 577 29.17 7.76 -2.15
N SER A 578 29.89 8.44 -3.04
CA SER A 578 31.07 7.89 -3.74
C SER A 578 32.36 7.92 -2.90
N PHE A 579 32.28 8.45 -1.68
CA PHE A 579 33.37 8.61 -0.72
C PHE A 579 32.88 8.19 0.68
N PRO A 580 33.78 7.93 1.64
CA PRO A 580 33.40 7.53 3.00
C PRO A 580 32.48 8.55 3.70
N ILE A 581 31.42 8.06 4.33
CA ILE A 581 30.45 8.86 5.11
C ILE A 581 31.13 9.71 6.20
N ALA A 582 32.26 9.22 6.73
CA ALA A 582 33.07 9.91 7.70
C ALA A 582 33.59 11.29 7.23
N GLU A 583 33.72 11.51 5.91
CA GLU A 583 34.10 12.83 5.39
C GLU A 583 32.99 13.86 5.59
N VAL A 584 31.71 13.46 5.45
CA VAL A 584 30.56 14.34 5.74
C VAL A 584 30.53 14.69 7.23
N PHE A 585 30.76 13.69 8.09
CA PHE A 585 30.84 13.91 9.54
C PHE A 585 31.98 14.86 9.90
N GLY A 586 33.17 14.65 9.32
CA GLY A 586 34.33 15.51 9.52
C GLY A 586 34.05 16.97 9.18
N LEU A 587 33.37 17.26 8.06
CA LEU A 587 33.00 18.64 7.70
C LEU A 587 32.02 19.26 8.72
N ILE A 588 31.04 18.50 9.20
CA ILE A 588 30.10 18.97 10.22
C ILE A 588 30.85 19.27 11.53
N GLU A 589 31.81 18.42 11.93
CA GLU A 589 32.67 18.65 13.09
C GLU A 589 33.61 19.85 12.91
N GLU A 590 34.13 20.09 11.70
CA GLU A 590 34.93 21.28 11.35
C GLU A 590 34.14 22.59 11.52
N PHE A 591 32.83 22.57 11.25
CA PHE A 591 31.93 23.68 11.57
C PHE A 591 31.68 23.84 13.09
N GLY A 592 32.23 22.93 13.90
CA GLY A 592 32.24 22.96 15.35
C GLY A 592 31.02 22.28 15.98
N TYR A 593 30.35 21.37 15.26
CA TYR A 593 29.21 20.63 15.77
C TYR A 593 29.61 19.33 16.47
N HIS A 594 28.68 18.83 17.28
CA HIS A 594 28.74 17.50 17.86
C HIS A 594 27.65 16.64 17.20
N LEU A 595 28.05 15.50 16.61
CA LEU A 595 27.13 14.61 15.92
C LEU A 595 26.59 13.49 16.83
N PHE A 596 25.35 13.13 16.53
CA PHE A 596 24.62 12.01 17.08
C PHE A 596 23.91 11.29 15.93
N TYR A 597 23.73 9.98 16.02
CA TYR A 597 22.80 9.28 15.13
C TYR A 597 21.45 9.09 15.81
N VAL A 598 20.38 9.07 15.02
CA VAL A 598 19.01 8.95 15.52
C VAL A 598 18.63 7.47 15.58
N ALA A 599 18.44 6.95 16.79
CA ALA A 599 17.95 5.59 17.02
C ALA A 599 16.51 5.60 17.54
N GLU A 600 15.82 4.45 17.49
CA GLU A 600 14.50 4.28 18.12
C GLU A 600 14.50 4.64 19.62
N SER A 601 15.64 4.50 20.28
CA SER A 601 15.83 4.80 21.71
C SER A 601 16.28 6.24 22.00
N GLY A 602 16.38 7.10 20.98
CA GLY A 602 16.81 8.49 21.08
C GLY A 602 18.13 8.79 20.35
N LEU A 603 18.73 9.94 20.66
CA LEU A 603 20.00 10.38 20.08
C LEU A 603 21.18 9.67 20.74
N ARG A 604 22.02 9.02 19.95
CA ARG A 604 23.21 8.27 20.41
C ARG A 604 24.49 8.91 19.88
N PRO A 605 25.59 8.94 20.65
CA PRO A 605 26.85 9.55 20.19
C PRO A 605 27.34 8.95 18.87
N ILE A 606 27.85 9.77 17.96
CA ILE A 606 28.34 9.30 16.65
C ILE A 606 29.47 8.26 16.78
N ALA A 607 30.24 8.28 17.88
CA ALA A 607 31.29 7.30 18.14
C ALA A 607 30.78 5.84 18.31
N GLU A 608 29.48 5.64 18.55
CA GLU A 608 28.87 4.32 18.62
C GLU A 608 28.36 3.82 17.25
N PHE A 609 28.25 4.70 16.25
CA PHE A 609 27.81 4.37 14.89
C PHE A 609 28.93 3.64 14.13
N ASP A 610 28.55 2.54 13.46
CA ASP A 610 29.44 1.79 12.60
C ASP A 610 28.78 1.61 11.23
N VAL A 611 29.36 2.20 10.19
CA VAL A 611 28.80 2.19 8.83
C VAL A 611 28.61 0.78 8.27
N GLN A 612 29.48 -0.16 8.64
CA GLN A 612 29.36 -1.53 8.16
C GLN A 612 28.18 -2.22 8.83
N ARG A 613 28.09 -2.16 10.17
CA ARG A 613 27.03 -2.78 10.96
C ARG A 613 25.66 -2.14 10.75
N ASP A 614 25.60 -0.81 10.79
CA ASP A 614 24.35 -0.04 10.89
C ASP A 614 23.77 0.34 9.52
N GLN A 615 24.55 0.19 8.44
CA GLN A 615 24.09 0.38 7.07
C GLN A 615 24.46 -0.79 6.14
N MET A 616 25.75 -0.98 5.84
CA MET A 616 26.16 -1.80 4.69
C MET A 616 25.84 -3.29 4.83
N ASP A 617 25.96 -3.88 6.02
CA ASP A 617 25.60 -5.28 6.28
C ASP A 617 24.10 -5.51 6.07
N MET A 618 23.27 -4.52 6.41
CA MET A 618 21.81 -4.58 6.21
C MET A 618 21.41 -4.37 4.76
N VAL A 619 22.15 -3.53 4.02
CA VAL A 619 21.98 -3.40 2.57
C VAL A 619 22.34 -4.71 1.87
N ASN A 620 23.42 -5.36 2.31
CA ASN A 620 23.94 -6.59 1.72
C ASN A 620 23.21 -7.87 2.17
N SER A 621 22.38 -7.81 3.22
CA SER A 621 21.65 -8.98 3.76
C SER A 621 20.44 -9.40 2.92
N GLY A 622 20.04 -8.60 1.92
CA GLY A 622 18.84 -8.84 1.10
C GLY A 622 17.52 -8.51 1.80
N GLU A 623 17.54 -8.00 3.04
CA GLU A 623 16.37 -7.46 3.75
C GLU A 623 16.02 -6.02 3.33
N PHE A 624 16.89 -5.39 2.53
CA PHE A 624 16.73 -4.02 2.08
C PHE A 624 15.63 -3.91 1.01
N HIS A 625 14.52 -3.25 1.34
CA HIS A 625 13.41 -3.00 0.44
C HIS A 625 13.33 -1.50 0.08
N PRO A 626 13.11 -1.11 -1.19
CA PRO A 626 13.12 0.31 -1.61
C PRO A 626 12.09 1.23 -0.94
N PHE A 627 11.15 0.66 -0.18
CA PHE A 627 10.04 1.35 0.47
C PHE A 627 9.88 1.00 1.96
N ALA A 628 10.81 0.22 2.53
CA ALA A 628 10.78 -0.16 3.94
C ALA A 628 12.21 -0.42 4.42
N MET A 629 12.71 0.46 5.29
CA MET A 629 14.04 0.31 5.87
C MET A 629 14.08 -0.87 6.84
N PRO A 630 15.15 -1.68 6.83
CA PRO A 630 15.33 -2.75 7.81
C PRO A 630 15.26 -2.20 9.24
N LYS A 631 14.77 -3.01 10.17
CA LYS A 631 14.68 -2.59 11.57
C LYS A 631 16.09 -2.38 12.12
N GLY A 632 16.34 -1.17 12.64
CA GLY A 632 17.65 -0.79 13.17
C GLY A 632 18.59 -0.13 12.14
N TYR A 633 18.13 0.04 10.89
CA TYR A 633 18.88 0.79 9.87
C TYR A 633 18.99 2.27 10.24
N VAL A 634 20.22 2.78 10.34
CA VAL A 634 20.50 4.16 10.73
C VAL A 634 20.76 4.99 9.48
N HIS A 635 19.92 5.99 9.22
CA HIS A 635 20.04 6.92 8.09
C HIS A 635 19.96 8.38 8.54
N ASP A 636 19.24 8.67 9.64
CA ASP A 636 19.16 10.00 10.23
C ASP A 636 20.29 10.31 11.22
N PHE A 637 20.84 11.51 11.10
CA PHE A 637 21.85 12.07 12.01
C PHE A 637 21.43 13.46 12.50
N CYS A 638 21.79 13.78 13.74
CA CYS A 638 21.52 15.06 14.38
C CYS A 638 22.84 15.71 14.82
N ALA A 639 23.11 16.92 14.36
CA ALA A 639 24.26 17.71 14.76
C ALA A 639 23.82 18.93 15.58
N VAL A 640 24.42 19.10 16.75
CA VAL A 640 24.11 20.20 17.68
C VAL A 640 25.37 20.99 18.04
N ARG A 641 25.20 22.28 18.32
CA ARG A 641 26.34 23.17 18.65
C ARG A 641 26.96 22.93 20.02
N SER A 642 26.29 22.17 20.90
CA SER A 642 26.76 21.75 22.23
C SER A 642 26.09 20.43 22.62
N PRO A 643 26.82 19.45 23.21
CA PRO A 643 26.24 18.17 23.64
C PRO A 643 25.16 18.32 24.73
N GLU A 644 25.18 19.40 25.49
CA GLU A 644 24.16 19.66 26.52
C GLU A 644 22.77 19.87 25.90
N MET A 645 22.69 20.25 24.62
CA MET A 645 21.41 20.45 23.95
C MET A 645 20.62 19.16 23.72
N VAL A 646 21.28 17.99 23.75
CA VAL A 646 20.57 16.70 23.70
C VAL A 646 20.20 16.18 25.09
N ALA A 647 20.66 16.83 26.17
CA ALA A 647 20.36 16.44 27.54
C ALA A 647 18.88 16.73 27.87
N GLY A 648 18.02 15.73 27.66
CA GLY A 648 16.57 15.85 27.84
C GLY A 648 15.75 15.36 26.64
N PHE A 649 16.40 15.07 25.52
CA PHE A 649 15.80 14.28 24.45
C PHE A 649 15.68 12.82 24.92
N ARG A 650 14.45 12.29 25.01
CA ARG A 650 14.14 10.92 25.47
C ARG A 650 13.31 10.18 24.44
#